data_AF-A0A2D7VZ94-F1
#
_entry.id   AF-A0A2D7VZ94-F1
#
_cell.length_a   1.000
_cell.length_b   1.000
_cell.length_c   1.000
_cell.angle_alpha   90.00
_cell.angle_beta   90.00
_cell.angle_gamma   90.00
#
_symmetry.space_group_name_H-M   'P 1'
#
loop_
_entity.id
_entity.type
_entity.pdbx_description
1 polymer ?
#
loop_
_entity_poly.entity_id
_entity_poly.type
_entity_poly.pdbx_seq_one_letter_code
_entity_poly.pdbx_strand_id
1 'polypeptide(L)'
;MANAIFKGDLAEVSFGKEVGVFVDTGDWTHTTKGTDTSVITLGSGHYLYQKIPDNILVGARLRVAGGTNYGSDDFSSTGRVYYITANDTTAATITVQPALATAQSTAVGGSDTLSIDAFRVPTPDTAMSDTGNNHKVMTDQFIGLLNEFALPEPEIDVRTQHVIGLGRDVNVITSGRETLQGGSIEVNAHSLRWMKYALGGHTAKSVGEYSSVDSASSQTVVGELPMNIATGSNAARVVKVSNGNSAAVTAISSLTVTGLSSISGVADGDLVMVGGDVASTTSDQVTLDTTAIFVEVSTTGGVLKVISSGSPLLASYATANTSSHVVDGIADIDTGAATAALSSGATLYLMPTFTADINAGDSYLKVSSTIGGKFTAGDYIQIFDKDTVQVPSQEATPATIQKHEIRRVVAIDSTYIFVDEPFTFGHTTTSCGVERLQYSSDAARGSPNITSSTKELVHGVEHTYFGHTTVPSFTVEQSFRSSDATPGGDQLLRLYSGCKVNSLEVSADTEGELKLNASYEASRHYTDTGSRFTPHRMFENTANSASNRKVSGIAVDGEKPYLFQDISIEAFGRPVLRATEFNFGIDNGNTARWYIRGHQGSQSDTDQIQHGATQFPMDITEAQRNYTFTFKAIVEDDRLWEQLRTRKHHKNTNDITLTMRKAGSASTKQNATITIEDYTIKKADHQIPSDKGPITADVELVVRHLKVTENAPYYTM
;
A
#
# COMPACT_ATOMS: atom_id res chain seq x y z
N MET A 1 3.98 33.83 -26.28
CA MET A 1 2.54 33.68 -26.06
C MET A 1 2.28 33.53 -24.56
N ALA A 2 2.51 34.59 -23.79
CA ALA A 2 2.29 34.63 -22.34
C ALA A 2 1.08 35.53 -22.08
N ASN A 3 -0.12 34.94 -21.97
CA ASN A 3 -1.32 35.50 -21.32
C ASN A 3 -2.61 34.71 -21.67
N ALA A 4 -2.58 33.38 -21.57
CA ALA A 4 -3.77 32.67 -21.13
C ALA A 4 -3.68 32.64 -19.60
N ILE A 5 -4.37 33.58 -18.95
CA ILE A 5 -4.44 33.64 -17.49
C ILE A 5 -5.19 32.37 -17.06
N PHE A 6 -4.44 31.36 -16.58
CA PHE A 6 -5.02 30.28 -15.79
C PHE A 6 -5.71 30.97 -14.62
N LYS A 7 -7.05 30.95 -14.60
CA LYS A 7 -7.80 31.40 -13.43
C LYS A 7 -7.40 30.46 -12.31
N GLY A 8 -6.68 30.95 -11.32
CA GLY A 8 -6.11 30.17 -10.21
C GLY A 8 -7.13 29.48 -9.29
N ASP A 9 -8.38 29.32 -9.71
CA ASP A 9 -9.47 28.77 -8.91
C ASP A 9 -9.60 27.23 -9.05
N LEU A 10 -8.85 26.57 -9.94
CA LEU A 10 -9.00 25.13 -10.24
C LEU A 10 -7.64 24.40 -10.32
N ALA A 11 -6.77 24.65 -9.35
CA ALA A 11 -5.59 23.81 -9.13
C ALA A 11 -5.99 22.64 -8.22
N GLU A 12 -5.89 21.42 -8.74
CA GLU A 12 -6.14 20.19 -7.97
C GLU A 12 -4.83 19.42 -7.80
N VAL A 13 -4.62 18.92 -6.59
CA VAL A 13 -3.51 18.03 -6.27
C VAL A 13 -4.10 16.70 -5.85
N SER A 14 -3.60 15.63 -6.45
CA SER A 14 -3.99 14.27 -6.09
C SER A 14 -2.78 13.38 -5.90
N PHE A 15 -3.02 12.25 -5.26
CA PHE A 15 -2.00 11.32 -4.82
C PHE A 15 -2.24 9.95 -5.42
N GLY A 16 -1.16 9.30 -5.85
CA GLY A 16 -1.19 7.92 -6.34
C GLY A 16 -0.01 7.12 -5.81
N LYS A 17 -0.20 5.81 -5.75
CA LYS A 17 0.87 4.86 -5.44
C LYS A 17 1.77 4.65 -6.65
N GLU A 18 2.90 4.02 -6.42
CA GLU A 18 3.79 3.58 -7.49
C GLU A 18 3.85 2.06 -7.55
N VAL A 19 3.93 1.54 -8.77
CA VAL A 19 3.71 0.12 -9.05
C VAL A 19 4.88 -0.48 -9.79
N GLY A 20 5.32 -1.66 -9.36
CA GLY A 20 6.26 -2.46 -10.12
C GLY A 20 5.58 -3.04 -11.35
N VAL A 21 6.36 -3.29 -12.39
CA VAL A 21 5.84 -3.92 -13.60
C VAL A 21 6.56 -5.24 -13.80
N PHE A 22 5.81 -6.27 -14.16
CA PHE A 22 6.35 -7.60 -14.44
C PHE A 22 5.85 -8.09 -15.80
N VAL A 23 6.78 -8.67 -16.55
CA VAL A 23 6.55 -9.29 -17.86
C VAL A 23 7.06 -10.73 -17.77
N ASP A 24 6.11 -11.67 -17.80
CA ASP A 24 6.41 -13.10 -17.78
C ASP A 24 7.04 -13.56 -19.12
N THR A 25 7.45 -14.81 -19.12
CA THR A 25 8.04 -15.53 -20.25
C THR A 25 7.13 -15.54 -21.48
N GLY A 26 7.75 -15.44 -22.67
CA GLY A 26 7.10 -15.77 -23.94
C GLY A 26 6.77 -14.60 -24.88
N ASP A 27 6.72 -13.36 -24.42
CA ASP A 27 6.18 -12.25 -25.22
C ASP A 27 7.05 -10.97 -25.17
N TRP A 28 8.39 -11.08 -25.13
CA TRP A 28 9.27 -9.93 -25.39
C TRP A 28 10.56 -10.32 -26.13
N THR A 29 11.15 -9.36 -26.85
CA THR A 29 12.33 -9.60 -27.68
C THR A 29 13.30 -8.42 -27.61
N HIS A 30 14.60 -8.69 -27.46
CA HIS A 30 15.64 -7.68 -27.64
C HIS A 30 15.81 -7.44 -29.14
N THR A 31 15.25 -6.36 -29.66
CA THR A 31 15.15 -6.12 -31.10
C THR A 31 16.36 -5.40 -31.68
N THR A 32 16.87 -4.38 -30.99
CA THR A 32 18.01 -3.57 -31.48
C THR A 32 19.04 -3.38 -30.39
N LYS A 33 20.33 -3.48 -30.75
CA LYS A 33 21.47 -3.16 -29.86
C LYS A 33 22.33 -2.06 -30.47
N GLY A 34 22.33 -0.90 -29.82
CA GLY A 34 23.28 0.18 -30.10
C GLY A 34 24.60 -0.02 -29.33
N THR A 35 25.49 0.98 -29.40
CA THR A 35 26.73 0.98 -28.62
C THR A 35 26.45 1.01 -27.12
N ASP A 36 25.49 1.84 -26.69
CA ASP A 36 25.20 2.06 -25.27
C ASP A 36 23.75 1.74 -24.87
N THR A 37 22.88 1.43 -25.83
CA THR A 37 21.45 1.22 -25.59
C THR A 37 20.96 -0.09 -26.21
N SER A 38 19.86 -0.61 -25.67
CA SER A 38 19.13 -1.76 -26.21
C SER A 38 17.65 -1.42 -26.31
N VAL A 39 16.98 -1.88 -27.36
CA VAL A 39 15.53 -1.78 -27.53
C VAL A 39 14.90 -3.14 -27.28
N ILE A 40 13.95 -3.18 -26.37
CA ILE A 40 13.12 -4.34 -26.06
C ILE A 40 11.73 -4.07 -26.63
N THR A 41 11.20 -5.00 -27.43
CA THR A 41 9.82 -4.94 -27.92
C THR A 41 8.95 -5.91 -27.12
N LEU A 42 7.81 -5.42 -26.65
CA LEU A 42 6.82 -6.17 -25.89
C LEU A 42 5.74 -6.74 -26.82
N GLY A 43 5.25 -7.93 -26.50
CA GLY A 43 4.15 -8.60 -27.16
C GLY A 43 2.80 -8.05 -26.72
N SER A 44 1.78 -8.29 -27.54
CA SER A 44 0.45 -7.69 -27.37
C SER A 44 -0.37 -8.22 -26.19
N GLY A 45 0.07 -9.31 -25.57
CA GLY A 45 -0.63 -9.95 -24.44
C GLY A 45 -0.41 -9.27 -23.10
N HIS A 46 0.60 -8.42 -22.95
CA HIS A 46 0.97 -7.87 -21.66
C HIS A 46 0.16 -6.62 -21.29
N TYR A 47 -0.14 -6.46 -20.01
CA TYR A 47 -0.78 -5.26 -19.48
C TYR A 47 -0.07 -3.96 -19.89
N LEU A 48 1.25 -3.99 -20.08
CA LEU A 48 2.04 -2.82 -20.52
C LEU A 48 1.79 -2.41 -21.97
N TYR A 49 1.33 -3.35 -22.79
CA TYR A 49 1.03 -3.10 -24.18
C TYR A 49 -0.16 -2.13 -24.26
N GLN A 50 0.11 -0.89 -24.68
CA GLN A 50 -0.85 0.21 -24.86
C GLN A 50 -1.42 0.89 -23.59
N LYS A 51 -0.98 0.49 -22.39
CA LYS A 51 -1.52 1.04 -21.12
C LYS A 51 -0.55 1.89 -20.32
N ILE A 52 0.65 2.16 -20.82
CA ILE A 52 1.63 2.98 -20.11
C ILE A 52 1.96 4.21 -20.95
N PRO A 53 1.66 5.43 -20.51
CA PRO A 53 1.95 6.62 -21.30
C PRO A 53 3.39 6.69 -21.79
N ASP A 54 3.58 7.14 -23.03
CA ASP A 54 4.92 7.34 -23.59
C ASP A 54 5.81 8.15 -22.63
N ASN A 55 7.06 7.72 -22.51
CA ASN A 55 8.11 8.33 -21.68
C ASN A 55 7.84 8.41 -20.16
N ILE A 56 6.74 7.86 -19.65
CA ILE A 56 6.48 7.83 -18.21
C ILE A 56 7.46 6.92 -17.47
N LEU A 57 7.95 5.87 -18.12
CA LEU A 57 8.91 4.92 -17.53
C LEU A 57 10.35 5.42 -17.56
N VAL A 58 10.62 6.55 -18.22
CA VAL A 58 12.00 7.07 -18.32
C VAL A 58 12.60 7.31 -16.93
N GLY A 59 13.79 6.77 -16.71
CA GLY A 59 14.48 6.81 -15.43
C GLY A 59 14.07 5.71 -14.44
N ALA A 60 13.07 4.87 -14.74
CA ALA A 60 12.78 3.67 -13.96
C ALA A 60 13.88 2.60 -14.17
N ARG A 61 14.02 1.71 -13.19
CA ARG A 61 14.99 0.61 -13.23
C ARG A 61 14.35 -0.63 -13.79
N LEU A 62 15.03 -1.28 -14.72
CA LEU A 62 14.66 -2.55 -15.32
C LEU A 62 15.69 -3.61 -14.95
N ARG A 63 15.20 -4.78 -14.56
CA ARG A 63 15.99 -5.97 -14.26
C ARG A 63 15.51 -7.12 -15.14
N VAL A 64 16.46 -7.99 -15.48
CA VAL A 64 16.18 -9.21 -16.22
C VAL A 64 16.50 -10.37 -15.29
N ALA A 65 15.56 -11.31 -15.11
CA ALA A 65 15.85 -12.59 -14.48
C ALA A 65 16.06 -13.60 -15.61
N GLY A 66 17.31 -13.96 -15.85
CA GLY A 66 17.72 -14.71 -17.04
C GLY A 66 17.82 -16.21 -16.77
N GLY A 67 16.72 -16.95 -16.94
CA GLY A 67 16.70 -18.40 -16.77
C GLY A 67 17.19 -19.19 -17.99
N THR A 68 17.21 -18.57 -19.17
CA THR A 68 17.56 -19.21 -20.44
C THR A 68 18.41 -18.31 -21.36
N ASN A 69 17.78 -17.57 -22.28
CA ASN A 69 18.47 -16.82 -23.33
C ASN A 69 19.13 -15.54 -22.81
N TYR A 70 18.70 -15.07 -21.63
CA TYR A 70 19.17 -13.82 -21.03
C TYR A 70 20.08 -14.04 -19.81
N GLY A 71 20.69 -15.22 -19.65
CA GLY A 71 21.60 -15.50 -18.52
C GLY A 71 22.80 -14.54 -18.42
N SER A 72 23.20 -13.92 -19.53
CA SER A 72 24.25 -12.88 -19.50
C SER A 72 23.80 -11.56 -18.88
N ASP A 73 22.49 -11.32 -18.79
CA ASP A 73 21.87 -10.12 -18.24
C ASP A 73 21.11 -10.41 -16.94
N ASP A 74 21.21 -11.64 -16.43
CA ASP A 74 20.54 -12.08 -15.23
C ASP A 74 20.99 -11.27 -14.01
N PHE A 75 20.05 -10.60 -13.37
CA PHE A 75 20.30 -9.76 -12.21
C PHE A 75 20.86 -10.56 -11.04
N SER A 76 20.41 -11.80 -10.83
CA SER A 76 20.83 -12.60 -9.67
C SER A 76 22.32 -12.96 -9.71
N SER A 77 22.85 -13.25 -10.91
CA SER A 77 24.24 -13.65 -11.11
C SER A 77 25.16 -12.49 -11.50
N THR A 78 24.66 -11.46 -12.18
CA THR A 78 25.48 -10.36 -12.72
C THR A 78 25.33 -9.05 -11.97
N GLY A 79 24.24 -8.88 -11.20
CA GLY A 79 23.90 -7.62 -10.54
C GLY A 79 23.58 -6.47 -11.50
N ARG A 80 23.36 -6.74 -12.79
CA ARG A 80 23.12 -5.70 -13.79
C ARG A 80 21.74 -5.10 -13.66
N VAL A 81 21.71 -3.77 -13.59
CA VAL A 81 20.49 -2.96 -13.59
C VAL A 81 20.52 -2.04 -14.78
N TYR A 82 19.40 -1.96 -15.48
CA TYR A 82 19.22 -1.11 -16.64
C TYR A 82 18.30 0.05 -16.30
N TYR A 83 18.49 1.20 -16.94
CA TYR A 83 17.63 2.35 -16.82
C TYR A 83 16.87 2.57 -18.11
N ILE A 84 15.57 2.79 -18.01
CA ILE A 84 14.74 3.09 -19.16
C ILE A 84 15.03 4.53 -19.62
N THR A 85 15.27 4.70 -20.91
CA THR A 85 15.60 5.99 -21.54
C THR A 85 14.51 6.46 -22.50
N ALA A 86 13.67 5.54 -22.97
CA ALA A 86 12.44 5.83 -23.70
C ALA A 86 11.46 4.66 -23.55
N ASN A 87 10.16 4.94 -23.58
CA ASN A 87 9.11 3.96 -23.80
C ASN A 87 8.08 4.52 -24.79
N ASP A 88 7.66 3.68 -25.73
CA ASP A 88 6.75 4.04 -26.82
C ASP A 88 5.64 2.97 -26.88
N THR A 89 4.40 3.36 -26.62
CA THR A 89 3.24 2.45 -26.65
C THR A 89 2.81 2.08 -28.05
N THR A 90 2.96 2.98 -29.01
CA THR A 90 2.58 2.73 -30.41
C THR A 90 3.49 1.68 -31.03
N ALA A 91 4.79 1.74 -30.74
CA ALA A 91 5.77 0.75 -31.18
C ALA A 91 5.91 -0.44 -30.21
N ALA A 92 5.29 -0.38 -29.04
CA ALA A 92 5.43 -1.33 -27.93
C ALA A 92 6.90 -1.58 -27.56
N THR A 93 7.71 -0.51 -27.46
CA THR A 93 9.14 -0.61 -27.19
C THR A 93 9.56 0.08 -25.90
N ILE A 94 10.59 -0.49 -25.27
CA ILE A 94 11.33 0.07 -24.14
C ILE A 94 12.80 0.16 -24.56
N THR A 95 13.38 1.34 -24.48
CA THR A 95 14.82 1.54 -24.71
C THR A 95 15.53 1.63 -23.36
N VAL A 96 16.56 0.81 -23.17
CA VAL A 96 17.30 0.70 -21.91
C VAL A 96 18.78 1.05 -22.07
N GLN A 97 19.40 1.44 -20.96
CA GLN A 97 20.83 1.73 -20.84
C GLN A 97 21.42 1.21 -19.52
N PRO A 98 22.62 0.60 -19.49
CA PRO A 98 23.48 0.26 -20.63
C PRO A 98 22.82 -0.75 -21.59
N ALA A 99 23.43 -0.98 -22.75
CA ALA A 99 22.97 -2.01 -23.66
C ALA A 99 23.00 -3.38 -22.96
N LEU A 100 21.99 -4.21 -23.23
CA LEU A 100 21.95 -5.61 -22.80
C LEU A 100 23.19 -6.34 -23.37
N ALA A 101 23.84 -7.20 -22.59
CA ALA A 101 24.93 -8.01 -23.11
C ALA A 101 24.43 -9.10 -24.06
N THR A 102 23.20 -9.60 -23.85
CA THR A 102 22.53 -10.51 -24.77
C THR A 102 22.54 -9.93 -26.20
N ALA A 103 22.65 -10.80 -27.19
CA ALA A 103 22.68 -10.39 -28.59
C ALA A 103 21.33 -9.79 -29.01
N GLN A 104 21.35 -8.93 -30.03
CA GLN A 104 20.11 -8.46 -30.65
C GLN A 104 19.38 -9.62 -31.35
N SER A 105 18.09 -9.42 -31.60
CA SER A 105 17.17 -10.43 -32.15
C SER A 105 17.01 -11.68 -31.28
N THR A 106 17.35 -11.60 -29.99
CA THR A 106 17.12 -12.69 -29.05
C THR A 106 15.71 -12.59 -28.48
N ALA A 107 14.89 -13.62 -28.70
CA ALA A 107 13.58 -13.75 -28.06
C ALA A 107 13.74 -14.26 -26.62
N VAL A 108 12.81 -13.89 -25.76
CA VAL A 108 12.66 -14.44 -24.41
C VAL A 108 12.54 -15.97 -24.44
N GLY A 109 13.24 -16.69 -23.56
CA GLY A 109 13.01 -18.12 -23.36
C GLY A 109 12.02 -18.39 -22.23
N GLY A 110 11.60 -19.64 -22.07
CA GLY A 110 10.52 -20.06 -21.16
C GLY A 110 10.78 -19.86 -19.65
N SER A 111 11.90 -19.25 -19.26
CA SER A 111 12.21 -18.89 -17.87
C SER A 111 12.88 -17.52 -17.75
N ASP A 112 12.94 -16.75 -18.84
CA ASP A 112 13.42 -15.38 -18.81
C ASP A 112 12.28 -14.42 -18.48
N THR A 113 12.48 -13.54 -17.51
CA THR A 113 11.48 -12.56 -17.08
C THR A 113 12.06 -11.16 -17.06
N LEU A 114 11.19 -10.16 -17.19
CA LEU A 114 11.56 -8.75 -17.13
C LEU A 114 10.73 -8.07 -16.06
N SER A 115 11.41 -7.34 -15.17
CA SER A 115 10.74 -6.53 -14.15
C SER A 115 11.21 -5.08 -14.20
N ILE A 116 10.29 -4.16 -13.95
CA ILE A 116 10.57 -2.74 -13.73
C ILE A 116 10.23 -2.46 -12.27
N ASP A 117 11.19 -1.90 -11.55
CA ASP A 117 11.01 -1.58 -10.13
C ASP A 117 9.93 -0.50 -9.97
N ALA A 118 9.18 -0.56 -8.86
CA ALA A 118 8.08 0.36 -8.61
C ALA A 118 8.49 1.84 -8.51
N PHE A 119 9.70 2.11 -8.01
CA PHE A 119 10.18 3.47 -7.83
C PHE A 119 10.13 4.27 -9.14
N ARG A 120 9.37 5.38 -9.14
CA ARG A 120 9.10 6.30 -10.27
C ARG A 120 8.10 5.83 -11.31
N VAL A 121 7.37 4.76 -11.05
CA VAL A 121 6.38 4.22 -11.99
C VAL A 121 4.98 4.49 -11.42
N PRO A 122 4.31 5.59 -11.84
CA PRO A 122 2.95 5.85 -11.41
C PRO A 122 2.03 4.70 -11.79
N THR A 123 1.08 4.35 -10.93
CA THR A 123 0.11 3.30 -11.24
C THR A 123 -0.76 3.69 -12.44
N PRO A 124 -0.78 2.92 -13.53
CA PRO A 124 -1.63 3.19 -14.68
C PRO A 124 -3.11 2.89 -14.40
N ASP A 125 -4.04 3.72 -14.90
CA ASP A 125 -5.48 3.43 -14.93
C ASP A 125 -5.81 2.35 -15.99
N THR A 126 -6.66 1.39 -15.64
CA THR A 126 -7.11 0.31 -16.54
C THR A 126 -7.90 0.79 -17.74
N ALA A 127 -8.61 1.90 -17.60
CA ALA A 127 -9.42 2.51 -18.65
C ALA A 127 -8.57 3.28 -19.67
N MET A 128 -7.24 3.35 -19.51
CA MET A 128 -6.36 4.00 -20.47
C MET A 128 -6.37 3.34 -21.84
N SER A 129 -6.21 4.14 -22.88
CA SER A 129 -5.88 3.68 -24.23
C SER A 129 -4.95 4.66 -24.90
N ASP A 130 -4.03 4.14 -25.72
CA ASP A 130 -3.18 4.98 -26.57
C ASP A 130 -3.99 5.72 -27.66
N THR A 131 -5.21 5.28 -27.92
CA THR A 131 -6.16 5.94 -28.82
C THR A 131 -6.85 7.11 -28.11
N GLY A 132 -6.61 8.35 -28.57
CA GLY A 132 -7.48 9.50 -28.27
C GLY A 132 -7.14 10.35 -27.04
N ASN A 133 -5.86 10.50 -26.67
CA ASN A 133 -5.42 11.40 -25.59
C ASN A 133 -6.11 11.11 -24.22
N ASN A 134 -6.25 9.83 -23.88
CA ASN A 134 -6.92 9.38 -22.66
C ASN A 134 -5.93 8.71 -21.69
N HIS A 135 -4.70 9.21 -21.61
CA HIS A 135 -3.72 8.74 -20.64
C HIS A 135 -4.12 9.23 -19.24
N LYS A 136 -4.10 8.34 -18.25
CA LYS A 136 -4.55 8.56 -16.87
C LYS A 136 -3.73 7.71 -15.91
N VAL A 137 -3.25 8.29 -14.82
CA VAL A 137 -2.60 7.54 -13.73
C VAL A 137 -3.59 7.40 -12.58
N MET A 138 -3.55 6.32 -11.79
CA MET A 138 -4.41 6.12 -10.62
C MET A 138 -3.97 7.00 -9.44
N THR A 139 -4.13 8.31 -9.58
CA THR A 139 -3.94 9.32 -8.53
C THR A 139 -5.28 9.70 -7.91
N ASP A 140 -5.98 8.71 -7.36
CA ASP A 140 -7.40 8.80 -7.02
C ASP A 140 -7.66 8.86 -5.49
N GLN A 141 -6.59 8.99 -4.72
CA GLN A 141 -6.60 9.03 -3.26
C GLN A 141 -6.69 10.45 -2.72
N PHE A 142 -7.49 10.60 -1.65
CA PHE A 142 -7.57 11.84 -0.90
C PHE A 142 -6.29 12.06 -0.11
N ILE A 143 -5.67 13.22 -0.25
CA ILE A 143 -4.47 13.57 0.54
C ILE A 143 -4.86 13.84 2.00
N GLY A 144 -6.00 14.49 2.24
CA GLY A 144 -6.43 14.93 3.56
C GLY A 144 -7.06 16.31 3.49
N LEU A 145 -7.52 16.81 4.64
CA LEU A 145 -7.91 18.21 4.79
C LEU A 145 -6.64 19.05 4.89
N LEU A 146 -6.23 19.62 3.76
CA LEU A 146 -4.99 20.37 3.60
C LEU A 146 -5.05 21.72 4.33
N ASN A 147 -4.04 21.99 5.15
CA ASN A 147 -3.73 23.31 5.66
C ASN A 147 -2.73 24.02 4.73
N GLU A 148 -1.69 23.30 4.33
CA GLU A 148 -0.63 23.80 3.46
C GLU A 148 -0.12 22.68 2.54
N PHE A 149 0.28 23.04 1.34
CA PHE A 149 0.87 22.13 0.38
C PHE A 149 1.91 22.84 -0.48
N ALA A 150 3.14 22.33 -0.50
CA ALA A 150 4.21 22.82 -1.36
C ALA A 150 4.68 21.69 -2.28
N LEU A 151 4.90 22.03 -3.55
CA LEU A 151 5.45 21.09 -4.51
C LEU A 151 6.98 21.13 -4.50
N PRO A 152 7.65 20.00 -4.77
CA PRO A 152 9.09 19.99 -4.96
C PRO A 152 9.51 20.91 -6.11
N GLU A 153 10.44 21.82 -5.83
CA GLU A 153 10.99 22.74 -6.81
C GLU A 153 12.38 22.27 -7.28
N PRO A 154 12.72 22.51 -8.56
CA PRO A 154 14.05 22.19 -9.08
C PRO A 154 15.09 23.16 -8.53
N GLU A 155 16.00 22.64 -7.72
CA GLU A 155 17.23 23.31 -7.32
C GLU A 155 18.37 22.81 -8.21
N ILE A 156 19.07 23.76 -8.86
CA ILE A 156 20.17 23.47 -9.76
C ILE A 156 21.47 23.89 -9.08
N ASP A 157 22.36 22.92 -8.82
CA ASP A 157 23.74 23.20 -8.42
C ASP A 157 24.46 23.88 -9.59
N VAL A 158 25.08 25.03 -9.36
CA VAL A 158 25.71 25.83 -10.40
C VAL A 158 27.22 25.78 -10.25
N ARG A 159 27.91 25.28 -11.28
CA ARG A 159 29.37 25.17 -11.30
C ARG A 159 29.99 26.32 -12.09
N THR A 160 30.81 27.11 -11.42
CA THR A 160 31.62 28.15 -12.07
C THR A 160 32.95 27.55 -12.50
N GLN A 161 33.22 27.58 -13.80
CA GLN A 161 34.51 27.20 -14.36
C GLN A 161 35.26 28.45 -14.77
N HIS A 162 36.50 28.55 -14.28
CA HIS A 162 37.43 29.60 -14.69
C HIS A 162 38.13 29.14 -15.97
N VAL A 163 37.83 29.80 -17.10
CA VAL A 163 38.43 29.46 -18.39
C VAL A 163 39.42 30.56 -18.78
N ILE A 164 40.70 30.20 -18.80
CA ILE A 164 41.79 31.08 -19.25
C ILE A 164 42.15 30.69 -20.68
N GLY A 165 41.87 31.56 -21.65
CA GLY A 165 42.18 31.32 -23.06
C GLY A 165 42.36 32.61 -23.85
N LEU A 166 43.35 32.63 -24.75
CA LEU A 166 43.60 33.72 -25.70
C LEU A 166 43.75 35.13 -25.09
N GLY A 167 44.29 35.22 -23.87
CA GLY A 167 44.51 36.50 -23.17
C GLY A 167 43.25 37.14 -22.59
N ARG A 168 42.15 36.39 -22.50
CA ARG A 168 40.92 36.81 -21.81
C ARG A 168 40.61 35.85 -20.66
N ASP A 169 40.06 36.43 -19.60
CA ASP A 169 39.60 35.74 -18.41
C ASP A 169 38.06 35.80 -18.42
N VAL A 170 37.41 34.62 -18.41
CA VAL A 170 35.95 34.51 -18.39
C VAL A 170 35.54 33.41 -17.40
N ASN A 171 34.59 33.76 -16.53
CA ASN A 171 33.89 32.79 -15.69
C ASN A 171 32.69 32.25 -16.46
N VAL A 172 32.72 30.95 -16.77
CA VAL A 172 31.60 30.24 -17.40
C VAL A 172 30.80 29.55 -16.32
N ILE A 173 29.50 29.86 -16.28
CA ILE A 173 28.56 29.25 -15.37
C ILE A 173 27.92 28.06 -16.08
N THR A 174 28.06 26.87 -15.50
CA THR A 174 27.52 25.62 -16.05
C THR A 174 26.50 25.02 -15.09
N SER A 175 25.39 24.53 -15.64
CA SER A 175 24.37 23.81 -14.88
C SER A 175 24.92 22.48 -14.40
N GLY A 176 24.87 22.25 -13.10
CA GLY A 176 25.26 21.02 -12.44
C GLY A 176 24.06 20.08 -12.24
N ARG A 177 23.99 19.48 -11.06
CA ARG A 177 22.94 18.52 -10.69
C ARG A 177 21.64 19.25 -10.42
N GLU A 178 20.53 18.62 -10.77
CA GLU A 178 19.19 19.08 -10.41
C GLU A 178 18.64 18.19 -9.28
N THR A 179 18.11 18.79 -8.24
CA THR A 179 17.36 18.15 -7.15
C THR A 179 15.94 18.69 -7.14
N LEU A 180 14.94 17.85 -6.86
CA LEU A 180 13.56 18.31 -6.63
C LEU A 180 13.28 18.24 -5.13
N GLN A 181 13.43 19.38 -4.45
CA GLN A 181 13.36 19.49 -2.99
C GLN A 181 12.31 20.52 -2.56
N GLY A 182 12.00 20.56 -1.25
CA GLY A 182 11.04 21.52 -0.69
C GLY A 182 9.57 21.11 -0.80
N GLY A 183 9.28 19.87 -1.20
CA GLY A 183 7.92 19.34 -1.14
C GLY A 183 7.46 19.21 0.31
N SER A 184 6.26 19.70 0.62
CA SER A 184 5.67 19.58 1.95
C SER A 184 4.15 19.44 1.90
N ILE A 185 3.59 18.76 2.90
CA ILE A 185 2.15 18.54 3.07
C ILE A 185 1.82 18.73 4.54
N GLU A 186 0.95 19.68 4.86
CA GLU A 186 0.31 19.78 6.18
C GLU A 186 -1.17 19.42 6.06
N VAL A 187 -1.61 18.38 6.77
CA VAL A 187 -3.01 17.96 6.84
C VAL A 187 -3.49 17.84 8.28
N ASN A 188 -4.78 18.11 8.49
CA ASN A 188 -5.45 17.66 9.71
C ASN A 188 -5.66 16.15 9.63
N ALA A 189 -5.23 15.44 10.67
CA ALA A 189 -5.19 14.00 10.72
C ALA A 189 -6.60 13.42 10.92
N HIS A 190 -7.33 13.17 9.83
CA HIS A 190 -8.52 12.32 9.86
C HIS A 190 -8.17 10.83 9.81
N SER A 191 -6.97 10.49 9.36
CA SER A 191 -6.37 9.16 9.40
C SER A 191 -4.86 9.29 9.54
N LEU A 192 -4.21 8.30 10.14
CA LEU A 192 -2.75 8.26 10.29
C LEU A 192 -2.06 7.50 9.16
N ARG A 193 -2.78 7.24 8.07
CA ARG A 193 -2.29 6.46 6.94
C ARG A 193 -0.95 6.92 6.36
N TRP A 194 -0.68 8.24 6.35
CA TRP A 194 0.60 8.83 5.92
C TRP A 194 1.82 8.30 6.69
N MET A 195 1.61 7.75 7.89
CA MET A 195 2.66 7.12 8.68
C MET A 195 3.34 5.96 7.94
N LYS A 196 2.66 5.26 7.02
CA LYS A 196 3.32 4.24 6.19
C LYS A 196 4.39 4.84 5.26
N TYR A 197 4.19 6.04 4.72
CA TYR A 197 5.22 6.69 3.89
C TYR A 197 6.37 7.26 4.72
N ALA A 198 6.23 7.43 6.03
CA ALA A 198 7.34 7.84 6.89
C ALA A 198 8.09 6.64 7.50
N LEU A 199 7.36 5.63 7.96
CA LEU A 199 7.91 4.48 8.68
C LEU A 199 8.29 3.32 7.76
N GLY A 200 7.59 3.17 6.65
CA GLY A 200 7.81 2.16 5.62
C GLY A 200 7.23 0.78 5.90
N GLY A 201 7.08 0.39 7.16
CA GLY A 201 6.44 -0.87 7.54
C GLY A 201 4.93 -0.68 7.68
N HIS A 202 4.17 -1.56 7.05
CA HIS A 202 2.71 -1.54 7.12
C HIS A 202 2.14 -2.95 7.06
N THR A 203 1.26 -3.28 8.00
CA THR A 203 0.36 -4.44 7.91
C THR A 203 -1.08 -3.97 8.00
N ALA A 204 -1.99 -4.67 7.33
CA ALA A 204 -3.41 -4.37 7.35
C ALA A 204 -4.24 -5.65 7.46
N LYS A 205 -5.23 -5.65 8.36
CA LYS A 205 -6.15 -6.77 8.57
C LYS A 205 -7.59 -6.28 8.55
N SER A 206 -8.35 -6.74 7.56
CA SER A 206 -9.81 -6.69 7.53
C SER A 206 -10.38 -8.04 7.96
N VAL A 207 -11.68 -8.07 8.25
CA VAL A 207 -12.45 -9.30 8.52
C VAL A 207 -12.63 -10.19 7.28
N GLY A 208 -12.23 -9.74 6.09
CA GLY A 208 -12.38 -10.48 4.83
C GLY A 208 -13.80 -10.43 4.23
N GLU A 209 -13.96 -10.81 2.96
CA GLU A 209 -15.27 -10.95 2.33
C GLU A 209 -16.09 -12.11 2.93
N TYR A 210 -17.25 -11.78 3.49
CA TYR A 210 -18.26 -12.80 3.81
C TYR A 210 -19.68 -12.25 3.75
N SER A 211 -20.62 -13.04 3.27
CA SER A 211 -22.05 -12.69 3.31
C SER A 211 -22.73 -13.37 4.50
N SER A 212 -23.40 -12.63 5.37
CA SER A 212 -24.28 -13.21 6.40
C SER A 212 -25.70 -13.39 5.86
N VAL A 213 -26.19 -14.62 5.80
CA VAL A 213 -27.60 -14.92 5.52
C VAL A 213 -28.34 -14.97 6.85
N ASP A 214 -29.26 -14.03 7.07
CA ASP A 214 -30.14 -14.05 8.23
C ASP A 214 -31.14 -15.20 8.11
N SER A 215 -31.22 -16.03 9.15
CA SER A 215 -31.97 -17.30 9.18
C SER A 215 -33.50 -17.12 9.14
N ALA A 216 -34.01 -15.88 9.11
CA ALA A 216 -35.42 -15.56 9.19
C ALA A 216 -36.04 -15.18 7.82
N SER A 217 -36.50 -16.20 7.07
CA SER A 217 -37.58 -16.12 6.08
C SER A 217 -37.43 -15.24 4.82
N SER A 218 -36.33 -14.52 4.63
CA SER A 218 -36.15 -13.66 3.45
C SER A 218 -35.14 -14.26 2.47
N GLN A 219 -35.54 -14.46 1.21
CA GLN A 219 -34.61 -14.75 0.12
C GLN A 219 -33.50 -13.70 0.10
N THR A 220 -32.28 -14.09 0.47
CA THR A 220 -31.11 -13.23 0.26
C THR A 220 -30.64 -13.44 -1.16
N VAL A 221 -30.96 -12.49 -2.05
CA VAL A 221 -30.39 -12.48 -3.39
C VAL A 221 -28.96 -11.98 -3.29
N VAL A 222 -28.01 -12.88 -3.54
CA VAL A 222 -26.59 -12.54 -3.66
C VAL A 222 -26.32 -12.33 -5.15
N GLY A 223 -26.18 -11.06 -5.56
CA GLY A 223 -26.01 -10.66 -6.98
C GLY A 223 -24.66 -11.08 -7.59
N GLU A 224 -23.66 -11.34 -6.74
CA GLU A 224 -22.33 -11.83 -7.11
C GLU A 224 -21.84 -12.78 -6.01
N LEU A 225 -21.35 -13.98 -6.37
CA LEU A 225 -20.92 -14.99 -5.39
C LEU A 225 -19.72 -14.48 -4.56
N PRO A 226 -19.85 -14.31 -3.23
CA PRO A 226 -18.73 -13.99 -2.36
C PRO A 226 -17.81 -15.19 -2.22
N MET A 227 -16.56 -14.96 -1.79
CA MET A 227 -15.65 -16.06 -1.47
C MET A 227 -16.15 -16.89 -0.27
N ASN A 228 -16.79 -16.25 0.72
CA ASN A 228 -17.33 -16.91 1.91
C ASN A 228 -18.80 -16.55 2.18
N ILE A 229 -19.60 -17.50 2.69
CA ILE A 229 -21.01 -17.29 3.07
C ILE A 229 -21.23 -17.81 4.50
N ALA A 230 -21.50 -16.91 5.44
CA ALA A 230 -21.94 -17.24 6.79
C ALA A 230 -23.47 -17.40 6.83
N THR A 231 -24.00 -18.38 7.54
CA THR A 231 -25.45 -18.46 7.84
C THR A 231 -25.66 -18.34 9.34
N GLY A 232 -26.77 -17.72 9.77
CA GLY A 232 -27.08 -17.48 11.18
C GLY A 232 -27.40 -18.73 12.01
N SER A 233 -27.10 -19.94 11.52
CA SER A 233 -27.29 -21.20 12.25
C SER A 233 -26.32 -22.25 11.72
N ASN A 234 -25.21 -22.52 12.41
CA ASN A 234 -24.26 -23.67 12.30
C ASN A 234 -24.32 -24.52 11.01
N ALA A 235 -24.37 -23.88 9.84
CA ALA A 235 -24.57 -24.56 8.57
C ALA A 235 -23.83 -23.78 7.49
N ALA A 236 -22.56 -24.13 7.27
CA ALA A 236 -21.97 -23.85 5.97
C ALA A 236 -22.74 -24.63 4.90
N ARG A 237 -23.02 -23.97 3.77
CA ARG A 237 -23.56 -24.65 2.59
C ARG A 237 -22.61 -24.49 1.42
N VAL A 238 -22.33 -25.62 0.79
CA VAL A 238 -21.54 -25.73 -0.43
C VAL A 238 -22.43 -25.47 -1.64
N VAL A 239 -22.01 -24.57 -2.53
CA VAL A 239 -22.62 -24.41 -3.85
C VAL A 239 -21.72 -25.07 -4.89
N LYS A 240 -22.15 -26.23 -5.40
CA LYS A 240 -21.54 -26.85 -6.58
C LYS A 240 -22.09 -26.15 -7.83
N VAL A 241 -21.20 -25.64 -8.68
CA VAL A 241 -21.55 -25.10 -10.00
C VAL A 241 -20.99 -26.04 -11.05
N SER A 242 -21.80 -26.96 -11.57
CA SER A 242 -21.39 -27.76 -12.74
C SER A 242 -22.05 -27.21 -14.01
N ASN A 243 -21.25 -26.95 -15.03
CA ASN A 243 -21.72 -26.59 -16.35
C ASN A 243 -22.36 -27.82 -17.01
N GLY A 244 -23.70 -27.90 -17.02
CA GLY A 244 -24.42 -28.79 -17.94
C GLY A 244 -25.04 -30.05 -17.37
N ASN A 245 -25.01 -30.28 -16.06
CA ASN A 245 -25.91 -31.23 -15.40
C ASN A 245 -26.48 -30.58 -14.15
N SER A 246 -27.76 -30.80 -13.89
CA SER A 246 -28.45 -30.43 -12.64
C SER A 246 -27.78 -31.10 -11.44
N ALA A 247 -26.62 -30.61 -11.01
CA ALA A 247 -25.98 -31.04 -9.78
C ALA A 247 -26.58 -30.22 -8.64
N ALA A 248 -27.05 -30.94 -7.64
CA ALA A 248 -27.75 -30.44 -6.47
C ALA A 248 -26.99 -29.31 -5.78
N VAL A 249 -27.42 -28.07 -6.03
CA VAL A 249 -27.48 -27.10 -4.95
C VAL A 249 -28.54 -27.66 -4.00
N THR A 250 -28.13 -28.30 -2.90
CA THR A 250 -29.07 -28.49 -1.78
C THR A 250 -29.25 -27.12 -1.15
N ALA A 251 -29.90 -26.22 -1.89
CA ALA A 251 -30.29 -24.92 -1.42
C ALA A 251 -31.18 -25.14 -0.20
N ILE A 252 -31.08 -24.26 0.80
CA ILE A 252 -32.25 -24.05 1.64
C ILE A 252 -33.34 -23.66 0.66
N SER A 253 -34.55 -24.19 0.82
CA SER A 253 -35.72 -23.85 0.01
C SER A 253 -36.04 -22.35 -0.06
N SER A 254 -35.28 -21.49 0.63
CA SER A 254 -35.40 -20.04 0.71
C SER A 254 -34.22 -19.23 0.16
N LEU A 255 -33.14 -19.80 -0.41
CA LEU A 255 -32.05 -19.01 -0.99
C LEU A 255 -32.07 -19.07 -2.52
N THR A 256 -32.19 -17.91 -3.17
CA THR A 256 -32.13 -17.77 -4.63
C THR A 256 -30.87 -17.00 -5.01
N VAL A 257 -29.87 -17.70 -5.56
CA VAL A 257 -28.65 -17.06 -6.12
C VAL A 257 -28.94 -16.68 -7.57
N THR A 258 -29.10 -15.39 -7.84
CA THR A 258 -29.24 -14.85 -9.21
C THR A 258 -27.94 -14.13 -9.55
N GLY A 259 -27.16 -14.72 -10.46
CA GLY A 259 -25.79 -14.26 -10.78
C GLY A 259 -24.89 -15.36 -11.38
N LEU A 260 -25.36 -16.61 -11.39
CA LEU A 260 -24.64 -17.77 -11.93
C LEU A 260 -24.75 -17.94 -13.46
N SER A 261 -25.50 -17.08 -14.16
CA SER A 261 -25.88 -17.28 -15.56
C SER A 261 -24.78 -16.99 -16.59
N SER A 262 -23.55 -16.65 -16.17
CA SER A 262 -22.50 -16.28 -17.14
C SER A 262 -21.06 -16.48 -16.66
N ILE A 263 -20.76 -17.45 -15.78
CA ILE A 263 -19.35 -17.86 -15.63
C ILE A 263 -18.97 -18.74 -16.82
N SER A 264 -18.57 -18.08 -17.91
CA SER A 264 -17.95 -18.71 -19.08
C SER A 264 -16.53 -19.13 -18.69
N GLY A 265 -16.18 -20.41 -18.89
CA GLY A 265 -14.82 -20.93 -18.64
C GLY A 265 -14.70 -21.95 -17.49
N VAL A 266 -15.78 -22.27 -16.79
CA VAL A 266 -15.81 -23.31 -15.75
C VAL A 266 -15.94 -24.67 -16.44
N ALA A 267 -14.86 -25.46 -16.44
CA ALA A 267 -14.88 -26.82 -16.96
C ALA A 267 -15.70 -27.73 -16.01
N ASP A 268 -16.10 -28.89 -16.50
CA ASP A 268 -16.75 -29.91 -15.67
C ASP A 268 -15.76 -30.36 -14.58
N GLY A 269 -15.94 -29.87 -13.34
CA GLY A 269 -15.01 -30.09 -12.23
C GLY A 269 -14.55 -28.84 -11.47
N ASP A 270 -14.81 -27.63 -11.98
CA ASP A 270 -14.39 -26.40 -11.31
C ASP A 270 -15.41 -25.98 -10.22
N LEU A 271 -14.93 -25.94 -8.98
CA LEU A 271 -15.72 -25.78 -7.76
C LEU A 271 -15.38 -24.44 -7.09
N VAL A 272 -16.36 -23.79 -6.47
CA VAL A 272 -16.11 -22.59 -5.67
C VAL A 272 -16.95 -22.63 -4.40
N MET A 273 -16.44 -23.26 -3.34
CA MET A 273 -16.57 -22.90 -1.91
C MET A 273 -15.56 -23.74 -1.13
N VAL A 274 -14.77 -23.12 -0.23
CA VAL A 274 -13.75 -23.80 0.58
C VAL A 274 -14.15 -23.75 2.05
N GLY A 275 -14.74 -24.82 2.58
CA GLY A 275 -15.10 -24.88 3.99
C GLY A 275 -16.15 -25.93 4.36
N GLY A 276 -16.31 -26.17 5.65
CA GLY A 276 -17.26 -27.13 6.21
C GLY A 276 -17.46 -26.93 7.71
N ASP A 277 -18.52 -27.55 8.24
CA ASP A 277 -18.76 -27.55 9.69
C ASP A 277 -17.91 -28.62 10.37
N VAL A 278 -17.49 -28.32 11.59
CA VAL A 278 -16.75 -29.23 12.48
C VAL A 278 -17.66 -30.39 12.88
N ALA A 279 -17.41 -31.57 12.31
CA ALA A 279 -18.15 -32.80 12.62
C ALA A 279 -17.62 -33.47 13.90
N SER A 280 -16.30 -33.48 14.09
CA SER A 280 -15.67 -33.98 15.31
C SER A 280 -14.32 -33.32 15.55
N THR A 281 -13.84 -33.35 16.79
CA THR A 281 -12.56 -32.77 17.17
C THR A 281 -11.76 -33.70 18.09
N THR A 282 -10.44 -33.54 18.03
CA THR A 282 -9.49 -34.03 19.05
C THR A 282 -8.73 -32.82 19.64
N SER A 283 -7.58 -33.01 20.28
CA SER A 283 -6.82 -31.92 20.90
C SER A 283 -6.41 -30.80 19.93
N ASP A 284 -6.10 -31.17 18.69
CA ASP A 284 -5.47 -30.32 17.67
C ASP A 284 -5.98 -30.62 16.25
N GLN A 285 -6.89 -31.61 16.10
CA GLN A 285 -7.50 -31.96 14.82
C GLN A 285 -8.98 -31.66 14.80
N VAL A 286 -9.44 -31.27 13.62
CA VAL A 286 -10.84 -31.15 13.24
C VAL A 286 -11.10 -32.10 12.09
N THR A 287 -12.16 -32.88 12.18
CA THR A 287 -12.77 -33.52 11.00
C THR A 287 -13.96 -32.68 10.57
N LEU A 288 -13.93 -32.18 9.35
CA LEU A 288 -15.07 -31.48 8.74
C LEU A 288 -16.10 -32.48 8.24
N ASP A 289 -17.35 -32.06 8.11
CA ASP A 289 -18.38 -32.87 7.46
C ASP A 289 -17.94 -33.28 6.05
N THR A 290 -18.32 -34.49 5.64
CA THR A 290 -18.10 -35.11 4.32
C THR A 290 -18.62 -34.30 3.14
N THR A 291 -19.39 -33.24 3.40
CA THR A 291 -19.86 -32.29 2.40
C THR A 291 -18.88 -31.15 2.13
N ALA A 292 -17.81 -31.00 2.92
CA ALA A 292 -16.79 -29.97 2.74
C ALA A 292 -16.03 -30.14 1.41
N ILE A 293 -15.92 -29.07 0.63
CA ILE A 293 -15.11 -29.04 -0.59
C ILE A 293 -13.83 -28.26 -0.34
N PHE A 294 -12.70 -28.81 -0.74
CA PHE A 294 -11.41 -28.12 -0.72
C PHE A 294 -11.00 -27.80 -2.16
N VAL A 295 -10.83 -26.51 -2.46
CA VAL A 295 -10.36 -26.05 -3.76
C VAL A 295 -9.09 -25.26 -3.52
N GLU A 296 -7.99 -25.69 -4.15
CA GLU A 296 -6.74 -24.92 -4.21
C GLU A 296 -6.23 -24.48 -2.84
N VAL A 297 -6.41 -25.35 -1.85
CA VAL A 297 -5.83 -25.24 -0.51
C VAL A 297 -4.47 -25.91 -0.49
N SER A 298 -3.55 -25.36 0.31
CA SER A 298 -2.31 -26.06 0.62
C SER A 298 -2.61 -27.23 1.56
N THR A 299 -2.08 -28.41 1.24
CA THR A 299 -2.15 -29.60 2.11
C THR A 299 -1.05 -29.62 3.17
N THR A 300 -0.04 -28.77 3.03
CA THR A 300 1.15 -28.67 3.90
C THR A 300 1.18 -27.33 4.65
N GLY A 301 0.02 -26.93 5.16
CA GLY A 301 -0.15 -25.77 6.03
C GLY A 301 -0.78 -24.57 5.33
N GLY A 302 -1.39 -23.67 6.11
CA GLY A 302 -2.03 -22.47 5.60
C GLY A 302 -2.86 -21.76 6.66
N VAL A 303 -3.75 -20.88 6.20
CA VAL A 303 -4.67 -20.11 7.05
C VAL A 303 -6.09 -20.64 6.89
N LEU A 304 -6.84 -20.68 7.98
CA LEU A 304 -8.27 -20.91 7.99
C LEU A 304 -9.00 -19.79 8.73
N LYS A 305 -10.23 -19.55 8.31
CA LYS A 305 -11.15 -18.58 8.89
C LYS A 305 -12.25 -19.31 9.64
N VAL A 306 -12.42 -18.98 10.90
CA VAL A 306 -13.43 -19.52 11.80
C VAL A 306 -14.60 -18.55 11.82
N ILE A 307 -15.76 -18.98 11.31
CA ILE A 307 -17.00 -18.23 11.42
C ILE A 307 -17.80 -18.82 12.58
N SER A 308 -17.91 -18.04 13.65
CA SER A 308 -18.72 -18.35 14.84
C SER A 308 -19.76 -17.24 15.06
N SER A 309 -20.55 -17.29 16.15
CA SER A 309 -21.47 -16.21 16.51
C SER A 309 -20.68 -14.94 16.89
N GLY A 310 -20.27 -14.15 15.90
CA GLY A 310 -19.43 -12.96 16.08
C GLY A 310 -18.64 -12.59 14.83
N SER A 311 -17.64 -11.73 14.98
CA SER A 311 -16.69 -11.43 13.90
C SER A 311 -15.85 -12.67 13.57
N PRO A 312 -15.53 -12.93 12.29
CA PRO A 312 -14.65 -14.03 11.93
C PRO A 312 -13.29 -13.93 12.64
N LEU A 313 -12.74 -15.08 13.01
CA LEU A 313 -11.41 -15.23 13.60
C LEU A 313 -10.49 -16.01 12.65
N LEU A 314 -9.19 -15.78 12.72
CA LEU A 314 -8.20 -16.47 11.90
C LEU A 314 -7.38 -17.45 12.74
N ALA A 315 -7.20 -18.65 12.21
CA ALA A 315 -6.29 -19.65 12.73
C ALA A 315 -5.38 -20.17 11.61
N SER A 316 -4.26 -20.77 11.98
CA SER A 316 -3.43 -21.52 11.04
C SER A 316 -3.67 -23.01 11.19
N TYR A 317 -3.34 -23.79 10.16
CA TYR A 317 -3.25 -25.25 10.23
C TYR A 317 -1.89 -25.72 9.71
N ALA A 318 -1.45 -26.90 10.16
CA ALA A 318 -0.20 -27.52 9.74
C ALA A 318 -0.39 -28.47 8.54
N THR A 319 -1.49 -29.24 8.53
CA THR A 319 -1.84 -30.09 7.39
C THR A 319 -3.34 -30.11 7.14
N ALA A 320 -3.72 -30.34 5.88
CA ALA A 320 -5.10 -30.56 5.48
C ALA A 320 -5.18 -31.77 4.56
N ASN A 321 -5.87 -32.82 4.99
CA ASN A 321 -6.17 -33.99 4.17
C ASN A 321 -7.53 -33.82 3.51
N THR A 322 -7.50 -33.43 2.23
CA THR A 322 -8.72 -33.16 1.45
C THR A 322 -9.55 -34.41 1.16
N SER A 323 -8.97 -35.61 1.25
CA SER A 323 -9.68 -36.88 1.03
C SER A 323 -10.42 -37.38 2.28
N SER A 324 -9.87 -37.11 3.47
CA SER A 324 -10.49 -37.49 4.74
C SER A 324 -11.19 -36.32 5.46
N HIS A 325 -11.15 -35.12 4.89
CA HIS A 325 -11.66 -33.89 5.48
C HIS A 325 -11.08 -33.57 6.87
N VAL A 326 -9.83 -33.95 7.11
CA VAL A 326 -9.14 -33.72 8.39
C VAL A 326 -8.20 -32.52 8.26
N VAL A 327 -8.28 -31.61 9.21
CA VAL A 327 -7.40 -30.45 9.38
C VAL A 327 -6.67 -30.61 10.70
N ASP A 328 -5.34 -30.50 10.68
CA ASP A 328 -4.47 -30.79 11.83
C ASP A 328 -3.53 -29.64 12.16
N GLY A 329 -3.07 -29.57 13.41
CA GLY A 329 -2.15 -28.57 13.92
C GLY A 329 -2.74 -27.18 13.95
N ILE A 330 -4.00 -27.07 14.39
CA ILE A 330 -4.70 -25.77 14.47
C ILE A 330 -4.06 -24.89 15.55
N ALA A 331 -3.69 -23.66 15.19
CA ALA A 331 -3.09 -22.69 16.10
C ALA A 331 -3.66 -21.27 15.90
N ASP A 332 -3.61 -20.46 16.96
CA ASP A 332 -4.10 -19.08 16.96
C ASP A 332 -3.27 -18.19 16.02
N ILE A 333 -3.95 -17.50 15.11
CA ILE A 333 -3.44 -16.25 14.52
C ILE A 333 -4.09 -15.09 15.29
N ASP A 334 -5.41 -15.11 15.38
CA ASP A 334 -6.17 -14.33 16.34
C ASP A 334 -6.30 -15.08 17.66
N THR A 335 -6.22 -14.36 18.78
CA THR A 335 -6.34 -14.96 20.11
C THR A 335 -7.69 -15.67 20.27
N GLY A 336 -7.66 -16.96 20.62
CA GLY A 336 -8.84 -17.80 20.83
C GLY A 336 -9.41 -18.44 19.57
N ALA A 337 -8.83 -18.21 18.40
CA ALA A 337 -9.32 -18.76 17.14
C ALA A 337 -9.22 -20.28 17.06
N ALA A 338 -8.13 -20.89 17.54
CA ALA A 338 -7.96 -22.34 17.60
C ALA A 338 -8.98 -22.97 18.54
N THR A 339 -9.25 -22.34 19.68
CA THR A 339 -10.30 -22.80 20.61
C THR A 339 -11.68 -22.75 19.94
N ALA A 340 -11.97 -21.68 19.19
CA ALA A 340 -13.21 -21.57 18.43
C ALA A 340 -13.29 -22.60 17.30
N ALA A 341 -12.18 -22.85 16.60
CA ALA A 341 -12.10 -23.83 15.52
C ALA A 341 -12.32 -25.27 16.01
N LEU A 342 -11.88 -25.57 17.23
CA LEU A 342 -12.03 -26.89 17.86
C LEU A 342 -13.39 -27.06 18.56
N SER A 343 -14.31 -26.08 18.43
CA SER A 343 -15.65 -26.19 18.97
C SER A 343 -16.59 -26.92 18.00
N SER A 344 -17.40 -27.85 18.52
CA SER A 344 -18.36 -28.60 17.72
C SER A 344 -19.37 -27.66 17.07
N GLY A 345 -19.59 -27.82 15.76
CA GLY A 345 -20.49 -26.98 14.98
C GLY A 345 -19.94 -25.61 14.58
N ALA A 346 -18.66 -25.32 14.85
CA ALA A 346 -17.99 -24.18 14.22
C ALA A 346 -17.88 -24.39 12.70
N THR A 347 -17.95 -23.31 11.95
CA THR A 347 -17.78 -23.33 10.50
C THR A 347 -16.37 -22.86 10.14
N LEU A 348 -15.60 -23.72 9.47
CA LEU A 348 -14.24 -23.41 9.06
C LEU A 348 -14.16 -23.21 7.54
N TYR A 349 -13.45 -22.18 7.12
CA TYR A 349 -13.11 -21.92 5.72
C TYR A 349 -11.59 -21.99 5.58
N LEU A 350 -11.08 -22.98 4.87
CA LEU A 350 -9.67 -22.99 4.53
C LEU A 350 -9.46 -21.95 3.44
N MET A 351 -8.44 -21.12 3.59
CA MET A 351 -8.23 -20.04 2.64
C MET A 351 -7.48 -20.58 1.42
N PRO A 352 -7.84 -20.15 0.19
CA PRO A 352 -7.10 -20.52 -0.99
C PRO A 352 -5.68 -19.96 -0.91
N THR A 353 -4.71 -20.69 -1.46
CA THR A 353 -3.32 -20.25 -1.53
C THR A 353 -2.96 -19.76 -2.93
N PHE A 354 -1.83 -19.08 -3.07
CA PHE A 354 -1.25 -18.78 -4.37
C PHE A 354 -0.51 -20.00 -4.95
N THR A 355 -0.17 -19.94 -6.22
CA THR A 355 0.51 -21.03 -6.94
C THR A 355 2.04 -20.91 -6.91
N ALA A 356 2.56 -19.76 -6.49
CA ALA A 356 3.99 -19.48 -6.34
C ALA A 356 4.20 -18.45 -5.23
N ASP A 357 5.30 -18.59 -4.48
CA ASP A 357 5.71 -17.68 -3.41
C ASP A 357 5.81 -16.23 -3.91
N ILE A 358 5.44 -15.29 -3.03
CA ILE A 358 5.54 -13.86 -3.27
C ILE A 358 6.80 -13.36 -2.58
N ASN A 359 7.63 -12.58 -3.28
CA ASN A 359 8.78 -11.92 -2.68
C ASN A 359 8.42 -10.48 -2.28
N ALA A 360 9.10 -9.97 -1.25
CA ALA A 360 8.99 -8.56 -0.90
C ALA A 360 9.43 -7.70 -2.10
N GLY A 361 8.61 -6.73 -2.47
CA GLY A 361 8.79 -5.89 -3.65
C GLY A 361 8.05 -6.35 -4.91
N ASP A 362 7.44 -7.54 -4.92
CA ASP A 362 6.60 -7.98 -6.02
C ASP A 362 5.30 -7.15 -6.06
N SER A 363 4.86 -6.75 -7.26
CA SER A 363 3.60 -6.01 -7.50
C SER A 363 2.54 -6.88 -8.16
N TYR A 364 2.71 -8.20 -8.06
CA TYR A 364 1.81 -9.19 -8.60
C TYR A 364 1.78 -10.41 -7.70
N LEU A 365 0.78 -11.25 -7.88
CA LEU A 365 0.77 -12.60 -7.35
C LEU A 365 0.23 -13.58 -8.39
N LYS A 366 0.67 -14.82 -8.30
CA LYS A 366 0.22 -15.89 -9.20
C LYS A 366 -0.81 -16.76 -8.51
N VAL A 367 -2.03 -16.76 -9.01
CA VAL A 367 -3.15 -17.59 -8.54
C VAL A 367 -3.60 -18.53 -9.64
N SER A 368 -4.45 -19.51 -9.30
CA SER A 368 -5.14 -20.29 -10.30
C SER A 368 -6.09 -19.41 -11.14
N SER A 369 -6.50 -19.90 -12.31
CA SER A 369 -7.55 -19.25 -13.10
C SER A 369 -8.89 -19.18 -12.33
N THR A 370 -9.16 -20.16 -11.46
CA THR A 370 -10.38 -20.21 -10.64
C THR A 370 -10.44 -19.07 -9.64
N ILE A 371 -9.34 -18.83 -8.92
CA ILE A 371 -9.24 -17.72 -7.96
C ILE A 371 -9.09 -16.39 -8.71
N GLY A 372 -8.26 -16.33 -9.75
CA GLY A 372 -8.08 -15.13 -10.58
C GLY A 372 -9.40 -14.61 -11.15
N GLY A 373 -10.28 -15.51 -11.62
CA GLY A 373 -11.61 -15.17 -12.12
C GLY A 373 -12.60 -14.63 -11.08
N LYS A 374 -12.23 -14.56 -9.79
CA LYS A 374 -13.02 -13.91 -8.74
C LYS A 374 -12.69 -12.45 -8.55
N PHE A 375 -11.56 -11.99 -9.03
CA PHE A 375 -11.17 -10.59 -8.89
C PHE A 375 -11.59 -9.81 -10.14
N THR A 376 -11.79 -8.52 -9.95
CA THR A 376 -11.89 -7.52 -11.00
C THR A 376 -11.01 -6.33 -10.64
N ALA A 377 -10.58 -5.55 -11.64
CA ALA A 377 -9.83 -4.33 -11.36
C ALA A 377 -10.67 -3.36 -10.50
N GLY A 378 -10.09 -2.83 -9.43
CA GLY A 378 -10.77 -2.03 -8.42
C GLY A 378 -11.16 -2.80 -7.16
N ASP A 379 -11.20 -4.13 -7.21
CA ASP A 379 -11.31 -4.96 -6.01
C ASP A 379 -10.06 -4.85 -5.14
N TYR A 380 -10.13 -5.37 -3.92
CA TYR A 380 -8.99 -5.48 -3.04
C TYR A 380 -8.67 -6.95 -2.80
N ILE A 381 -7.39 -7.25 -2.69
CA ILE A 381 -6.89 -8.55 -2.28
C ILE A 381 -6.29 -8.42 -0.88
N GLN A 382 -6.64 -9.36 -0.02
CA GLN A 382 -6.07 -9.50 1.31
C GLN A 382 -5.29 -10.80 1.40
N ILE A 383 -4.06 -10.70 1.90
CA ILE A 383 -3.22 -11.83 2.25
C ILE A 383 -3.21 -11.94 3.77
N PHE A 384 -3.68 -13.06 4.27
CA PHE A 384 -3.45 -13.48 5.64
C PHE A 384 -2.22 -14.38 5.66
N ASP A 385 -1.38 -14.24 6.66
CA ASP A 385 -0.13 -14.98 6.79
C ASP A 385 0.02 -15.33 8.28
N LYS A 386 0.28 -16.60 8.57
CA LYS A 386 0.54 -17.06 9.94
C LYS A 386 1.94 -16.70 10.43
N ASP A 387 2.85 -16.42 9.50
CA ASP A 387 4.22 -16.06 9.80
C ASP A 387 4.31 -14.60 10.20
N THR A 388 5.20 -14.31 11.14
CA THR A 388 5.42 -12.97 11.67
C THR A 388 6.71 -12.37 11.14
N VAL A 389 6.78 -11.03 11.15
CA VAL A 389 8.00 -10.26 10.93
C VAL A 389 8.43 -9.62 12.25
N GLN A 390 9.73 -9.60 12.51
CA GLN A 390 10.27 -8.86 13.64
C GLN A 390 10.28 -7.38 13.32
N VAL A 391 9.75 -6.57 14.23
CA VAL A 391 9.97 -5.13 14.20
C VAL A 391 11.46 -4.91 14.52
N PRO A 392 12.21 -4.20 13.65
CA PRO A 392 13.63 -3.95 13.90
C PRO A 392 13.84 -3.38 15.30
N SER A 393 14.56 -4.11 16.17
CA SER A 393 14.91 -3.66 17.51
C SER A 393 16.25 -4.19 18.01
N GLN A 394 16.82 -3.50 19.01
CA GLN A 394 18.07 -3.92 19.68
C GLN A 394 17.83 -4.90 20.84
N GLU A 395 16.59 -5.33 21.07
CA GLU A 395 16.24 -6.23 22.16
C GLU A 395 16.57 -7.70 21.83
N ALA A 396 16.80 -8.50 22.87
CA ALA A 396 17.12 -9.92 22.72
C ALA A 396 15.95 -10.75 22.16
N THR A 397 14.71 -10.28 22.33
CA THR A 397 13.51 -10.87 21.73
C THR A 397 12.64 -9.74 21.17
N PRO A 398 12.86 -9.35 19.91
CA PRO A 398 12.09 -8.29 19.26
C PRO A 398 10.59 -8.61 19.23
N ALA A 399 9.76 -7.57 19.33
CA ALA A 399 8.34 -7.69 19.07
C ALA A 399 8.10 -8.17 17.64
N THR A 400 7.10 -9.04 17.45
CA THR A 400 6.72 -9.57 16.15
C THR A 400 5.31 -9.10 15.77
N ILE A 401 5.08 -8.95 14.47
CA ILE A 401 3.78 -8.56 13.90
C ILE A 401 3.45 -9.56 12.79
N GLN A 402 2.17 -9.92 12.65
CA GLN A 402 1.70 -10.75 11.54
C GLN A 402 1.85 -10.03 10.20
N LYS A 403 2.25 -10.75 9.16
CA LYS A 403 2.50 -10.18 7.82
C LYS A 403 1.20 -9.99 7.00
N HIS A 404 0.12 -9.51 7.60
CA HIS A 404 -1.12 -9.31 6.85
C HIS A 404 -1.01 -8.11 5.91
N GLU A 405 -1.42 -8.28 4.65
CA GLU A 405 -1.35 -7.22 3.64
C GLU A 405 -2.67 -7.09 2.88
N ILE A 406 -3.08 -5.85 2.60
CA ILE A 406 -4.19 -5.55 1.69
C ILE A 406 -3.67 -4.70 0.55
N ARG A 407 -4.09 -5.00 -0.68
CA ARG A 407 -3.73 -4.25 -1.89
C ARG A 407 -4.92 -4.08 -2.82
N ARG A 408 -4.93 -3.02 -3.63
CA ARG A 408 -5.96 -2.85 -4.66
C ARG A 408 -5.52 -3.58 -5.91
N VAL A 409 -6.43 -4.31 -6.53
CA VAL A 409 -6.21 -4.98 -7.81
C VAL A 409 -6.27 -3.95 -8.92
N VAL A 410 -5.19 -3.81 -9.69
CA VAL A 410 -5.12 -2.92 -10.85
C VAL A 410 -5.35 -3.66 -12.14
N ALA A 411 -4.95 -4.92 -12.26
CA ALA A 411 -5.18 -5.68 -13.47
C ALA A 411 -5.18 -7.18 -13.18
N ILE A 412 -5.76 -7.95 -14.11
CA ILE A 412 -5.80 -9.40 -14.02
C ILE A 412 -5.48 -9.95 -15.39
N ASP A 413 -4.57 -10.91 -15.43
CA ASP A 413 -4.15 -11.62 -16.64
C ASP A 413 -4.10 -13.12 -16.36
N SER A 414 -5.19 -13.83 -16.68
CA SER A 414 -5.34 -15.28 -16.53
C SER A 414 -5.00 -15.81 -15.13
N THR A 415 -3.72 -16.02 -14.83
CA THR A 415 -3.17 -16.52 -13.56
C THR A 415 -2.50 -15.44 -12.71
N TYR A 416 -2.38 -14.20 -13.19
CA TYR A 416 -1.74 -13.10 -12.48
C TYR A 416 -2.77 -12.07 -12.02
N ILE A 417 -2.64 -11.64 -10.77
CA ILE A 417 -3.31 -10.47 -10.23
C ILE A 417 -2.22 -9.42 -10.01
N PHE A 418 -2.34 -8.27 -10.67
CA PHE A 418 -1.48 -7.12 -10.48
C PHE A 418 -2.09 -6.18 -9.46
N VAL A 419 -1.26 -5.62 -8.59
CA VAL A 419 -1.68 -4.75 -7.49
C VAL A 419 -1.11 -3.35 -7.60
N ASP A 420 -1.74 -2.37 -6.94
CA ASP A 420 -1.42 -0.94 -7.02
C ASP A 420 -0.13 -0.53 -6.31
N GLU A 421 0.43 -1.42 -5.49
CA GLU A 421 1.66 -1.19 -4.74
C GLU A 421 2.34 -2.53 -4.42
N PRO A 422 3.69 -2.59 -4.44
CA PRO A 422 4.42 -3.79 -4.06
C PRO A 422 4.07 -4.35 -2.68
N PHE A 423 4.20 -5.67 -2.53
CA PHE A 423 4.12 -6.35 -1.23
C PHE A 423 5.31 -5.99 -0.35
N THR A 424 5.06 -5.73 0.92
CA THR A 424 6.11 -5.37 1.88
C THR A 424 6.87 -6.62 2.32
N PHE A 425 6.17 -7.75 2.38
CA PHE A 425 6.70 -9.00 2.90
C PHE A 425 6.78 -10.07 1.82
N GLY A 426 7.68 -11.03 2.03
CA GLY A 426 7.61 -12.30 1.33
C GLY A 426 6.59 -13.22 1.99
N HIS A 427 5.77 -13.88 1.18
CA HIS A 427 4.76 -14.85 1.60
C HIS A 427 5.04 -16.20 0.95
N THR A 428 4.88 -17.28 1.71
CA THR A 428 5.05 -18.64 1.20
C THR A 428 3.72 -19.37 1.03
N THR A 429 3.64 -20.25 0.04
CA THR A 429 2.41 -21.00 -0.32
C THR A 429 1.81 -21.79 0.83
N THR A 430 2.61 -22.10 1.85
CA THR A 430 2.27 -22.92 3.02
C THR A 430 1.97 -22.10 4.29
N SER A 431 2.13 -20.78 4.25
CA SER A 431 1.90 -19.91 5.41
C SER A 431 0.68 -19.01 5.27
N CYS A 432 0.17 -18.84 4.06
CA CYS A 432 -0.78 -17.81 3.74
C CYS A 432 -2.18 -18.30 3.34
N GLY A 433 -3.09 -17.34 3.26
CA GLY A 433 -4.40 -17.46 2.63
C GLY A 433 -4.80 -16.17 1.93
N VAL A 434 -5.50 -16.27 0.80
CA VAL A 434 -5.94 -15.12 0.00
C VAL A 434 -7.45 -14.92 0.12
N GLU A 435 -7.87 -13.66 0.23
CA GLU A 435 -9.27 -13.27 0.22
C GLU A 435 -9.50 -12.04 -0.66
N ARG A 436 -10.70 -11.94 -1.22
CA ARG A 436 -11.18 -10.73 -1.90
C ARG A 436 -11.83 -9.80 -0.89
N LEU A 437 -11.78 -8.52 -1.18
CA LEU A 437 -12.40 -7.45 -0.42
C LEU A 437 -13.03 -6.47 -1.40
N GLN A 438 -14.19 -5.93 -1.03
CA GLN A 438 -14.93 -4.96 -1.84
C GLN A 438 -15.58 -3.91 -0.95
N TYR A 439 -15.58 -2.67 -1.40
CA TYR A 439 -16.36 -1.64 -0.73
C TYR A 439 -17.82 -1.72 -1.15
N SER A 440 -18.72 -1.77 -0.17
CA SER A 440 -20.14 -1.55 -0.35
C SER A 440 -20.56 -0.22 0.29
N SER A 441 -21.78 0.23 0.02
CA SER A 441 -22.37 1.42 0.65
C SER A 441 -22.69 1.23 2.14
N ASP A 442 -22.59 0.01 2.65
CA ASP A 442 -22.95 -0.43 4.00
C ASP A 442 -21.87 -1.41 4.54
N ALA A 443 -22.24 -2.26 5.50
CA ALA A 443 -21.37 -3.30 6.08
C ALA A 443 -21.49 -4.68 5.38
N ALA A 444 -22.24 -4.78 4.28
CA ALA A 444 -22.43 -6.03 3.56
C ALA A 444 -21.09 -6.59 3.05
N ARG A 445 -21.02 -7.92 2.88
CA ARG A 445 -19.83 -8.62 2.38
C ARG A 445 -18.56 -8.36 3.21
N GLY A 446 -18.68 -8.04 4.50
CA GLY A 446 -17.53 -7.69 5.34
C GLY A 446 -16.93 -6.32 5.03
N SER A 447 -17.65 -5.44 4.32
CA SER A 447 -17.17 -4.10 4.00
C SER A 447 -17.06 -3.24 5.28
N PRO A 448 -15.96 -2.49 5.48
CA PRO A 448 -15.85 -1.56 6.58
C PRO A 448 -16.90 -0.47 6.44
N ASN A 449 -17.61 -0.16 7.54
CA ASN A 449 -18.68 0.82 7.51
C ASN A 449 -18.80 1.58 8.82
N ILE A 450 -19.14 2.88 8.71
CA ILE A 450 -19.52 3.69 9.87
C ILE A 450 -21.03 3.79 9.88
N THR A 451 -21.65 3.28 10.94
CA THR A 451 -23.10 3.37 11.11
C THR A 451 -23.50 4.82 11.39
N SER A 452 -24.36 5.40 10.56
CA SER A 452 -24.71 6.82 10.62
C SER A 452 -25.39 7.24 11.93
N SER A 453 -26.12 6.34 12.59
CA SER A 453 -26.85 6.62 13.83
C SER A 453 -25.97 6.56 15.09
N THR A 454 -25.10 5.55 15.21
CA THR A 454 -24.28 5.29 16.40
C THR A 454 -22.82 5.75 16.28
N LYS A 455 -22.39 6.05 15.05
CA LYS A 455 -20.98 6.29 14.67
C LYS A 455 -20.07 5.12 15.03
N GLU A 456 -20.63 3.92 14.99
CA GLU A 456 -19.92 2.66 15.18
C GLU A 456 -19.16 2.26 13.92
N LEU A 457 -17.90 1.87 14.07
CA LEU A 457 -17.11 1.25 13.00
C LEU A 457 -17.35 -0.27 13.02
N VAL A 458 -18.06 -0.75 12.02
CA VAL A 458 -18.31 -2.18 11.78
C VAL A 458 -17.31 -2.67 10.74
N HIS A 459 -16.74 -3.86 10.97
CA HIS A 459 -15.74 -4.47 10.08
C HIS A 459 -14.54 -3.55 9.77
N GLY A 460 -14.12 -2.77 10.78
CA GLY A 460 -12.97 -1.90 10.66
C GLY A 460 -11.71 -2.64 10.24
N VAL A 461 -10.84 -1.92 9.56
CA VAL A 461 -9.54 -2.41 9.11
C VAL A 461 -8.51 -1.98 10.12
N GLU A 462 -7.80 -2.96 10.68
CA GLU A 462 -6.69 -2.72 11.60
C GLU A 462 -5.41 -2.52 10.78
N HIS A 463 -4.85 -1.31 10.84
CA HIS A 463 -3.54 -0.97 10.29
C HIS A 463 -2.51 -0.94 11.40
N THR A 464 -1.34 -1.52 11.16
CA THR A 464 -0.16 -1.31 12.01
C THR A 464 0.97 -0.74 11.18
N TYR A 465 1.46 0.43 11.58
CA TYR A 465 2.62 1.11 10.98
C TYR A 465 3.81 1.01 11.92
N PHE A 466 4.98 0.68 11.37
CA PHE A 466 6.20 0.47 12.14
C PHE A 466 7.45 0.73 11.30
N GLY A 467 8.57 1.00 11.95
CA GLY A 467 9.83 1.27 11.24
C GLY A 467 10.31 0.06 10.42
N HIS A 468 10.44 0.24 9.11
CA HIS A 468 11.01 -0.73 8.17
C HIS A 468 12.32 -0.22 7.54
N THR A 469 13.03 -1.09 6.83
CA THR A 469 14.33 -0.78 6.19
C THR A 469 14.21 0.13 4.97
N THR A 470 13.06 0.11 4.30
CA THR A 470 12.77 0.88 3.10
C THR A 470 11.54 1.74 3.30
N VAL A 471 11.48 2.87 2.60
CA VAL A 471 10.33 3.77 2.62
C VAL A 471 9.64 3.72 1.24
N PRO A 472 8.32 3.45 1.19
CA PRO A 472 7.56 3.45 -0.05
C PRO A 472 7.63 4.81 -0.74
N SER A 473 7.67 4.77 -2.07
CA SER A 473 7.54 5.98 -2.89
C SER A 473 6.11 6.18 -3.36
N PHE A 474 5.81 7.39 -3.80
CA PHE A 474 4.51 7.77 -4.31
C PHE A 474 4.62 8.77 -5.46
N THR A 475 3.49 8.98 -6.14
CA THR A 475 3.33 9.99 -7.19
C THR A 475 2.36 11.07 -6.74
N VAL A 476 2.73 12.33 -6.98
CA VAL A 476 1.85 13.49 -6.84
C VAL A 476 1.47 13.99 -8.22
N GLU A 477 0.18 14.17 -8.47
CA GLU A 477 -0.32 14.86 -9.64
C GLU A 477 -0.74 16.27 -9.27
N GLN A 478 -0.29 17.25 -10.05
CA GLN A 478 -0.82 18.60 -10.05
C GLN A 478 -1.49 18.83 -11.40
N SER A 479 -2.75 19.26 -11.36
CA SER A 479 -3.49 19.63 -12.56
C SER A 479 -4.01 21.07 -12.49
N PHE A 480 -3.89 21.79 -13.61
CA PHE A 480 -4.48 23.11 -13.81
C PHE A 480 -5.44 23.07 -14.97
N ARG A 481 -6.62 23.67 -14.76
CA ARG A 481 -7.68 23.69 -15.78
C ARG A 481 -8.06 25.11 -16.17
N SER A 482 -8.45 25.23 -17.44
CA SER A 482 -8.98 26.46 -18.02
C SER A 482 -10.51 26.59 -17.87
N SER A 483 -11.25 25.49 -17.66
CA SER A 483 -12.71 25.52 -17.42
C SER A 483 -13.23 24.26 -16.69
N ASP A 484 -14.41 24.38 -16.08
CA ASP A 484 -15.14 23.28 -15.43
C ASP A 484 -16.00 22.45 -16.40
N ALA A 485 -16.34 22.99 -17.57
CA ALA A 485 -17.43 22.46 -18.38
C ALA A 485 -17.03 21.32 -19.34
N THR A 486 -15.76 21.21 -19.74
CA THR A 486 -15.29 20.11 -20.62
C THR A 486 -13.76 19.98 -20.55
N PRO A 487 -13.20 18.79 -20.22
CA PRO A 487 -11.77 18.55 -20.37
C PRO A 487 -11.39 18.54 -21.85
N GLY A 488 -10.40 19.34 -22.28
CA GLY A 488 -9.86 19.20 -23.64
C GLY A 488 -9.36 20.45 -24.37
N GLY A 489 -9.27 21.63 -23.74
CA GLY A 489 -8.79 22.85 -24.43
C GLY A 489 -7.33 23.20 -24.16
N ASP A 490 -7.04 23.55 -22.91
CA ASP A 490 -5.71 23.95 -22.44
C ASP A 490 -5.59 23.53 -20.97
N GLN A 491 -4.84 22.46 -20.70
CA GLN A 491 -4.67 21.91 -19.36
C GLN A 491 -3.19 21.64 -19.13
N LEU A 492 -2.67 22.06 -17.97
CA LEU A 492 -1.31 21.76 -17.55
C LEU A 492 -1.39 20.65 -16.51
N LEU A 493 -0.77 19.51 -16.80
CA LEU A 493 -0.64 18.41 -15.85
C LEU A 493 0.85 18.16 -15.58
N ARG A 494 1.19 18.03 -14.30
CA ARG A 494 2.51 17.65 -13.83
C ARG A 494 2.41 16.45 -12.92
N LEU A 495 3.24 15.44 -13.18
CA LEU A 495 3.40 14.27 -12.31
C LEU A 495 4.78 14.35 -11.65
N TYR A 496 4.83 14.31 -10.33
CA TYR A 496 6.05 14.17 -9.56
C TYR A 496 6.14 12.72 -9.11
N SER A 497 7.09 11.97 -9.65
CA SER A 497 7.27 10.55 -9.37
C SER A 497 8.56 10.29 -8.58
N GLY A 498 8.58 9.16 -7.89
CA GLY A 498 9.61 8.78 -6.94
C GLY A 498 9.62 9.69 -5.72
N CYS A 499 8.45 10.19 -5.28
CA CYS A 499 8.37 11.00 -4.08
C CYS A 499 8.61 10.13 -2.85
N LYS A 500 9.53 10.53 -1.96
CA LYS A 500 9.77 9.85 -0.68
C LYS A 500 9.74 10.86 0.47
N VAL A 501 9.04 10.49 1.55
CA VAL A 501 8.98 11.33 2.76
C VAL A 501 10.35 11.36 3.42
N ASN A 502 10.91 12.55 3.54
CA ASN A 502 12.15 12.81 4.23
C ASN A 502 11.92 12.92 5.74
N SER A 503 10.90 13.69 6.16
CA SER A 503 10.50 13.78 7.56
C SER A 503 8.99 13.84 7.72
N LEU A 504 8.48 13.38 8.86
CA LEU A 504 7.08 13.51 9.23
C LEU A 504 6.96 13.93 10.68
N GLU A 505 6.12 14.93 10.93
CA GLU A 505 5.80 15.45 12.25
C GLU A 505 4.31 15.23 12.56
N VAL A 506 4.02 14.76 13.76
CA VAL A 506 2.68 14.60 14.32
C VAL A 506 2.56 15.50 15.55
N SER A 507 1.71 16.50 15.49
CA SER A 507 1.58 17.48 16.56
C SER A 507 0.14 17.82 16.88
N ALA A 508 -0.13 18.10 18.16
CA ALA A 508 -1.40 18.60 18.62
C ALA A 508 -1.21 19.45 19.89
N ASP A 509 -2.06 20.46 20.04
CA ASP A 509 -2.12 21.35 21.21
C ASP A 509 -3.53 21.34 21.82
N THR A 510 -3.69 21.92 23.01
CA THR A 510 -4.94 21.91 23.79
C THR A 510 -6.17 22.47 23.07
N GLU A 511 -6.00 23.29 22.05
CA GLU A 511 -7.09 23.95 21.33
C GLU A 511 -7.27 23.40 19.91
N GLY A 512 -6.39 22.47 19.50
CA GLY A 512 -6.20 22.09 18.11
C GLY A 512 -6.67 20.68 17.75
N GLU A 513 -6.66 20.47 16.45
CA GLU A 513 -6.77 19.17 15.82
C GLU A 513 -5.37 18.55 15.71
N LEU A 514 -5.30 17.23 15.65
CA LEU A 514 -4.06 16.53 15.34
C LEU A 514 -3.62 16.88 13.92
N LYS A 515 -2.37 17.31 13.76
CA LYS A 515 -1.78 17.65 12.47
C LYS A 515 -0.71 16.64 12.07
N LEU A 516 -0.62 16.40 10.77
CA LEU A 516 0.49 15.69 10.14
C LEU A 516 1.19 16.65 9.19
N ASN A 517 2.48 16.86 9.41
CA ASN A 517 3.33 17.64 8.51
C ASN A 517 4.41 16.72 7.93
N ALA A 518 4.35 16.44 6.63
CA ALA A 518 5.33 15.62 5.94
C ALA A 518 6.14 16.46 4.97
N SER A 519 7.47 16.36 5.05
CA SER A 519 8.38 16.87 4.02
C SER A 519 8.80 15.72 3.10
N TYR A 520 8.91 15.99 1.80
CA TYR A 520 9.26 14.98 0.82
C TYR A 520 10.10 15.55 -0.32
N GLU A 521 10.88 14.68 -0.93
CA GLU A 521 11.65 14.96 -2.14
C GLU A 521 11.08 14.16 -3.28
N ALA A 522 11.04 14.75 -4.47
CA ALA A 522 10.68 14.03 -5.69
C ALA A 522 11.94 13.61 -6.43
N SER A 523 11.82 12.52 -7.18
CA SER A 523 12.93 12.08 -7.97
C SER A 523 12.92 12.64 -9.39
N ARG A 524 11.72 12.81 -9.95
CA ARG A 524 11.51 13.31 -11.30
C ARG A 524 10.17 14.04 -11.34
N HIS A 525 10.05 15.00 -12.26
CA HIS A 525 8.76 15.50 -12.68
C HIS A 525 8.56 15.24 -14.19
N TYR A 526 7.33 14.98 -14.59
CA TYR A 526 6.87 14.90 -15.97
C TYR A 526 5.84 16.01 -16.18
N THR A 527 5.99 16.81 -17.22
CA THR A 527 5.01 17.83 -17.61
C THR A 527 4.35 17.41 -18.92
N ASP A 528 3.03 17.27 -18.92
CA ASP A 528 2.29 17.07 -20.15
C ASP A 528 2.18 18.38 -20.92
N THR A 529 2.86 18.45 -22.06
CA THR A 529 2.78 19.58 -23.00
C THR A 529 1.95 19.25 -24.24
N GLY A 530 1.48 18.00 -24.38
CA GLY A 530 0.82 17.49 -25.58
C GLY A 530 -0.67 17.26 -25.43
N SER A 531 -1.26 17.59 -24.27
CA SER A 531 -2.64 17.27 -23.91
C SER A 531 -2.94 15.78 -24.07
N ARG A 532 -1.98 14.92 -23.69
CA ARG A 532 -2.10 13.46 -23.75
C ARG A 532 -2.84 12.92 -22.53
N PHE A 533 -2.73 13.61 -21.40
CA PHE A 533 -3.35 13.23 -20.15
C PHE A 533 -4.72 13.87 -19.95
N THR A 534 -5.64 13.10 -19.38
CA THR A 534 -6.91 13.61 -18.86
C THR A 534 -6.77 13.80 -17.34
N PRO A 535 -6.81 15.04 -16.80
CA PRO A 535 -6.64 15.29 -15.38
C PRO A 535 -7.81 14.75 -14.56
N HIS A 536 -7.52 14.33 -13.32
CA HIS A 536 -8.50 13.75 -12.40
C HIS A 536 -9.38 14.75 -11.68
N ARG A 537 -10.71 14.54 -11.66
CA ARG A 537 -11.67 15.30 -10.83
C ARG A 537 -12.06 14.46 -9.63
N MET A 538 -11.41 14.66 -8.49
CA MET A 538 -11.53 13.73 -7.36
C MET A 538 -12.99 13.52 -6.88
N PHE A 539 -13.80 14.59 -6.76
CA PHE A 539 -15.17 14.47 -6.22
C PHE A 539 -16.23 14.09 -7.25
N GLU A 540 -16.05 14.45 -8.51
CA GLU A 540 -17.04 14.15 -9.55
C GLU A 540 -16.78 12.81 -10.23
N ASN A 541 -15.51 12.45 -10.42
CA ASN A 541 -15.11 11.23 -11.10
C ASN A 541 -14.90 10.07 -10.13
N THR A 542 -14.23 10.32 -8.99
CA THR A 542 -13.71 9.24 -8.13
C THR A 542 -14.52 9.02 -6.87
N ALA A 543 -15.03 10.06 -6.21
CA ALA A 543 -15.69 9.96 -4.90
C ALA A 543 -17.21 10.30 -4.92
N ASN A 544 -17.89 9.95 -6.01
CA ASN A 544 -19.29 10.32 -6.27
C ASN A 544 -20.36 9.41 -5.62
N SER A 545 -19.96 8.31 -4.96
CA SER A 545 -20.84 7.38 -4.27
C SER A 545 -20.28 7.02 -2.89
N ALA A 546 -21.09 6.43 -2.00
CA ALA A 546 -20.63 6.08 -0.66
C ALA A 546 -19.48 5.05 -0.65
N SER A 547 -19.51 4.05 -1.53
CA SER A 547 -18.41 3.08 -1.69
C SER A 547 -17.16 3.76 -2.25
N ASN A 548 -17.33 4.59 -3.27
CA ASN A 548 -16.26 5.36 -3.91
C ASN A 548 -15.59 6.36 -2.97
N ARG A 549 -16.36 6.96 -2.05
CA ARG A 549 -15.81 7.77 -0.96
C ARG A 549 -14.90 6.97 -0.01
N LYS A 550 -15.22 5.70 0.26
CA LYS A 550 -14.33 4.82 1.03
C LYS A 550 -13.05 4.49 0.23
N VAL A 551 -13.17 4.24 -1.08
CA VAL A 551 -12.03 4.03 -2.00
C VAL A 551 -11.07 5.21 -1.98
N SER A 552 -11.58 6.45 -1.97
CA SER A 552 -10.76 7.66 -1.91
C SER A 552 -10.27 8.01 -0.50
N GLY A 553 -10.68 7.30 0.56
CA GLY A 553 -10.25 7.59 1.92
C GLY A 553 -10.99 8.73 2.63
N ILE A 554 -12.24 8.98 2.25
CA ILE A 554 -13.15 10.01 2.80
C ILE A 554 -14.54 9.41 3.07
N ALA A 555 -14.55 8.30 3.81
CA ALA A 555 -15.79 7.63 4.19
C ALA A 555 -16.73 8.63 4.88
N VAL A 556 -18.02 8.57 4.55
CA VAL A 556 -19.05 9.39 5.19
C VAL A 556 -18.97 9.19 6.70
N ASP A 557 -18.96 10.29 7.48
CA ASP A 557 -18.75 10.30 8.93
C ASP A 557 -17.34 9.91 9.42
N GLY A 558 -16.43 9.51 8.52
CA GLY A 558 -15.02 9.24 8.79
C GLY A 558 -14.10 10.44 8.56
N GLU A 559 -14.58 11.49 7.91
CA GLU A 559 -13.80 12.65 7.49
C GLU A 559 -13.36 13.60 8.63
N LYS A 560 -13.89 13.44 9.84
CA LYS A 560 -13.52 14.30 10.97
C LYS A 560 -12.10 14.00 11.46
N PRO A 561 -11.28 15.03 11.74
CA PRO A 561 -9.94 14.88 12.30
C PRO A 561 -9.98 14.40 13.76
N TYR A 562 -8.87 13.83 14.23
CA TYR A 562 -8.66 13.58 15.65
C TYR A 562 -8.48 14.92 16.38
N LEU A 563 -9.17 15.09 17.51
CA LEU A 563 -9.12 16.31 18.32
C LEU A 563 -8.30 16.06 19.57
N PHE A 564 -7.50 17.05 20.00
CA PHE A 564 -6.65 16.91 21.18
C PHE A 564 -7.42 16.51 22.44
N GLN A 565 -8.61 17.07 22.64
CA GLN A 565 -9.48 16.78 23.80
C GLN A 565 -9.86 15.28 23.93
N ASP A 566 -9.78 14.51 22.84
CA ASP A 566 -10.09 13.08 22.79
C ASP A 566 -8.82 12.21 22.83
N ILE A 567 -7.65 12.81 23.09
CA ILE A 567 -6.36 12.12 23.21
C ILE A 567 -6.07 11.84 24.68
N SER A 568 -5.79 10.57 24.98
CA SER A 568 -5.32 10.12 26.28
C SER A 568 -3.84 9.75 26.16
N ILE A 569 -3.01 10.28 27.04
CA ILE A 569 -1.59 9.93 27.14
C ILE A 569 -1.38 9.10 28.40
N GLU A 570 -0.76 7.93 28.26
CA GLU A 570 -0.24 7.14 29.37
C GLU A 570 1.28 7.17 29.32
N ALA A 571 1.92 7.50 30.44
CA ALA A 571 3.37 7.48 30.55
C ALA A 571 3.76 6.81 31.86
N PHE A 572 4.81 5.97 31.82
CA PHE A 572 5.31 5.26 33.00
C PHE A 572 4.27 4.38 33.70
N GLY A 573 3.30 3.83 32.94
CA GLY A 573 2.22 2.98 33.43
C GLY A 573 1.12 3.71 34.19
N ARG A 574 0.97 5.04 33.98
CA ARG A 574 -0.10 5.86 34.55
C ARG A 574 -0.60 6.90 33.54
N PRO A 575 -1.90 7.26 33.58
CA PRO A 575 -2.44 8.31 32.74
C PRO A 575 -1.83 9.66 33.12
N VAL A 576 -1.38 10.41 32.11
CA VAL A 576 -0.99 11.82 32.24
C VAL A 576 -2.27 12.64 32.16
N LEU A 577 -2.70 13.16 33.31
CA LEU A 577 -4.00 13.82 33.46
C LEU A 577 -4.13 15.13 32.68
N ARG A 578 -3.01 15.85 32.46
CA ARG A 578 -2.99 17.13 31.73
C ARG A 578 -1.70 17.31 30.92
N ALA A 579 -1.71 16.82 29.68
CA ALA A 579 -0.77 17.26 28.66
C ALA A 579 -1.30 18.55 28.00
N THR A 580 -0.37 19.43 27.59
CA THR A 580 -0.70 20.72 26.94
C THR A 580 -0.34 20.74 25.46
N GLU A 581 0.71 20.01 25.10
CA GLU A 581 1.14 19.79 23.73
C GLU A 581 1.93 18.48 23.69
N PHE A 582 1.90 17.84 22.53
CA PHE A 582 2.90 16.84 22.18
C PHE A 582 3.31 17.03 20.73
N ASN A 583 4.54 16.64 20.46
CA ASN A 583 5.08 16.60 19.13
C ASN A 583 5.94 15.35 18.98
N PHE A 584 5.66 14.59 17.92
CA PHE A 584 6.41 13.42 17.52
C PHE A 584 6.99 13.63 16.12
N GLY A 585 8.28 13.43 15.96
CA GLY A 585 8.99 13.60 14.68
C GLY A 585 9.72 12.34 14.21
N ILE A 586 9.60 12.04 12.92
CA ILE A 586 10.37 11.05 12.17
C ILE A 586 11.27 11.80 11.19
N ASP A 587 12.54 11.43 11.14
CA ASP A 587 13.48 11.84 10.09
C ASP A 587 14.13 10.60 9.47
N ASN A 588 13.96 10.42 8.16
CA ASN A 588 14.53 9.31 7.39
C ASN A 588 15.94 9.60 6.85
N GLY A 589 16.39 10.86 6.89
CA GLY A 589 17.69 11.28 6.39
C GLY A 589 17.90 10.92 4.91
N ASN A 590 16.86 11.03 4.09
CA ASN A 590 16.91 10.62 2.69
C ASN A 590 18.01 11.40 1.95
N THR A 591 18.68 10.72 1.02
CA THR A 591 19.73 11.33 0.20
C THR A 591 19.54 10.98 -1.26
N ALA A 592 19.38 12.00 -2.09
CA ALA A 592 19.40 11.90 -3.54
C ALA A 592 20.76 11.38 -4.06
N ARG A 593 20.74 10.41 -4.99
CA ARG A 593 21.93 9.79 -5.59
C ARG A 593 21.95 10.01 -7.10
N TRP A 594 23.13 10.25 -7.66
CA TRP A 594 23.36 10.38 -9.10
C TRP A 594 24.37 9.35 -9.58
N TYR A 595 24.11 8.74 -10.73
CA TYR A 595 25.01 7.80 -11.39
C TYR A 595 25.44 8.34 -12.76
N ILE A 596 26.66 8.03 -13.18
CA ILE A 596 27.18 8.41 -14.49
C ILE A 596 26.48 7.55 -15.56
N ARG A 597 25.96 8.19 -16.63
CA ARG A 597 25.34 7.53 -17.79
C ARG A 597 26.18 7.78 -19.04
N GLY A 598 26.13 6.86 -20.00
CA GLY A 598 26.52 7.19 -21.38
C GLY A 598 25.48 8.15 -21.97
N HIS A 599 25.91 9.16 -22.73
CA HIS A 599 24.99 10.10 -23.37
C HIS A 599 25.02 9.84 -24.87
N GLN A 600 23.85 9.61 -25.48
CA GLN A 600 23.69 9.60 -26.94
C GLN A 600 22.80 10.76 -27.37
N GLY A 601 23.38 11.95 -27.38
CA GLY A 601 22.96 13.07 -28.21
C GLY A 601 24.12 13.44 -29.13
N SER A 602 23.83 13.94 -30.33
CA SER A 602 24.87 14.56 -31.17
C SER A 602 25.34 15.81 -30.44
N GLN A 603 26.49 15.74 -29.74
CA GLN A 603 27.12 16.93 -29.18
C GLN A 603 27.61 17.79 -30.35
N SER A 604 27.05 18.99 -30.51
CA SER A 604 27.65 19.99 -31.36
C SER A 604 28.84 20.62 -30.64
N ASP A 605 29.93 20.93 -31.33
CA ASP A 605 31.03 21.76 -30.79
C ASP A 605 30.54 23.17 -30.34
N THR A 606 29.30 23.53 -30.69
CA THR A 606 28.64 24.77 -30.27
C THR A 606 27.68 24.61 -29.08
N ASP A 607 27.44 23.40 -28.60
CA ASP A 607 26.64 23.17 -27.40
C ASP A 607 27.44 23.60 -26.17
N GLN A 608 27.03 24.72 -25.56
CA GLN A 608 27.69 25.26 -24.36
C GLN A 608 27.49 24.39 -23.10
N ILE A 609 26.76 23.27 -23.16
CA ILE A 609 26.48 22.40 -22.02
C ILE A 609 26.59 20.93 -22.46
N GLN A 610 27.57 20.22 -21.94
CA GLN A 610 27.95 18.89 -22.43
C GLN A 610 27.07 17.71 -21.96
N HIS A 611 26.04 17.89 -21.13
CA HIS A 611 25.31 16.75 -20.54
C HIS A 611 23.80 16.99 -20.30
N GLY A 612 22.98 16.91 -21.35
CA GLY A 612 21.51 17.03 -21.26
C GLY A 612 20.77 15.80 -20.70
N ALA A 613 21.48 14.80 -20.17
CA ALA A 613 20.88 13.54 -19.73
C ALA A 613 21.47 13.00 -18.40
N THR A 614 21.97 13.85 -17.48
CA THR A 614 22.53 13.37 -16.19
C THR A 614 22.08 14.20 -14.97
N GLN A 615 21.05 15.03 -15.12
CA GLN A 615 20.73 16.07 -14.14
C GLN A 615 19.86 15.58 -12.97
N PHE A 616 18.87 14.72 -13.22
CA PHE A 616 17.98 14.20 -12.18
C PHE A 616 18.64 13.15 -11.28
N PRO A 617 18.27 13.08 -9.99
CA PRO A 617 18.68 11.97 -9.14
C PRO A 617 18.16 10.67 -9.75
N MET A 618 18.91 9.58 -9.59
CA MET A 618 18.62 8.22 -10.07
C MET A 618 18.16 7.28 -8.95
N ASP A 619 18.34 7.69 -7.70
CA ASP A 619 17.76 7.05 -6.54
C ASP A 619 17.58 8.07 -5.41
N ILE A 620 16.68 7.81 -4.48
CA ILE A 620 16.61 8.51 -3.19
C ILE A 620 16.77 7.43 -2.13
N THR A 621 17.97 7.36 -1.56
CA THR A 621 18.35 6.31 -0.61
C THR A 621 18.10 6.77 0.81
N GLU A 622 17.45 5.94 1.59
CA GLU A 622 17.17 6.14 3.01
C GLU A 622 18.47 6.05 3.84
N ALA A 623 18.54 6.82 4.93
CA ALA A 623 19.62 6.74 5.90
C ALA A 623 19.10 6.22 7.26
N GLN A 624 19.91 6.40 8.31
CA GLN A 624 19.47 6.04 9.66
C GLN A 624 18.28 6.91 10.07
N ARG A 625 17.16 6.25 10.35
CA ARG A 625 15.95 6.91 10.84
C ARG A 625 16.12 7.36 12.29
N ASN A 626 15.70 8.60 12.58
CA ASN A 626 15.67 9.18 13.90
C ASN A 626 14.23 9.45 14.34
N TYR A 627 13.93 9.16 15.61
CA TYR A 627 12.65 9.44 16.22
C TYR A 627 12.82 10.41 17.37
N THR A 628 12.00 11.45 17.39
CA THR A 628 11.96 12.43 18.47
C THR A 628 10.55 12.48 19.04
N PHE A 629 10.44 12.58 20.36
CA PHE A 629 9.17 12.84 21.01
C PHE A 629 9.35 13.90 22.06
N THR A 630 8.48 14.89 22.03
CA THR A 630 8.42 15.95 23.03
C THR A 630 7.00 16.08 23.52
N PHE A 631 6.86 16.34 24.81
CA PHE A 631 5.56 16.66 25.40
C PHE A 631 5.74 17.62 26.55
N LYS A 632 4.72 18.45 26.76
CA LYS A 632 4.60 19.30 27.94
C LYS A 632 3.42 18.86 28.77
N ALA A 633 3.67 18.57 30.04
CA ALA A 633 2.64 18.14 30.97
C ALA A 633 2.77 18.83 32.32
N ILE A 634 1.63 18.93 33.03
CA ILE A 634 1.62 19.30 34.44
C ILE A 634 2.06 18.08 35.26
N VAL A 635 2.98 18.28 36.19
CA VAL A 635 3.43 17.23 37.09
C VAL A 635 2.44 17.10 38.27
N GLU A 636 1.57 16.10 38.20
CA GLU A 636 0.51 15.87 39.20
C GLU A 636 0.78 14.68 40.13
N ASP A 637 1.79 13.85 39.85
CA ASP A 637 2.12 12.63 40.59
C ASP A 637 3.62 12.56 40.92
N ASP A 638 3.96 12.14 42.13
CA ASP A 638 5.32 11.85 42.60
C ASP A 638 6.04 10.84 41.69
N ARG A 639 5.32 9.87 41.13
CA ARG A 639 5.91 8.90 40.19
C ARG A 639 6.37 9.59 38.91
N LEU A 640 5.55 10.46 38.33
CA LEU A 640 5.90 11.21 37.12
C LEU A 640 7.12 12.10 37.41
N TRP A 641 7.13 12.81 38.53
CA TRP A 641 8.27 13.60 39.00
C TRP A 641 9.56 12.77 39.08
N GLU A 642 9.53 11.63 39.78
CA GLU A 642 10.74 10.84 40.01
C GLU A 642 11.27 10.20 38.72
N GLN A 643 10.39 9.75 37.82
CA GLN A 643 10.82 9.20 36.53
C GLN A 643 11.47 10.29 35.67
N LEU A 644 10.85 11.47 35.55
CA LEU A 644 11.40 12.59 34.78
C LEU A 644 12.71 13.12 35.36
N ARG A 645 12.84 13.17 36.69
CA ARG A 645 14.06 13.61 37.38
C ARG A 645 15.22 12.63 37.23
N THR A 646 14.95 11.32 37.27
CA THR A 646 16.00 10.30 37.20
C THR A 646 16.55 10.07 35.80
N ARG A 647 15.83 10.52 34.76
CA ARG A 647 16.25 10.47 33.34
C ARG A 647 16.75 9.09 32.92
N LYS A 648 16.06 8.05 33.39
CA LYS A 648 16.43 6.68 33.11
C LYS A 648 16.10 6.31 31.67
N HIS A 649 16.79 5.28 31.20
CA HIS A 649 16.42 4.57 30.00
C HIS A 649 15.26 3.61 30.31
N HIS A 650 14.23 3.62 29.49
CA HIS A 650 13.02 2.82 29.68
C HIS A 650 12.91 1.77 28.57
N LYS A 651 12.84 0.50 28.99
CA LYS A 651 12.55 -0.65 28.11
C LYS A 651 11.04 -0.90 28.03
N ASN A 652 10.62 -1.84 27.16
CA ASN A 652 9.25 -2.21 26.76
C ASN A 652 8.29 -2.72 27.87
N THR A 653 8.47 -2.26 29.09
CA THR A 653 7.62 -2.49 30.26
C THR A 653 6.99 -1.19 30.77
N ASN A 654 7.40 -0.03 30.22
CA ASN A 654 6.92 1.30 30.58
C ASN A 654 6.73 2.16 29.33
N ASP A 655 6.05 1.60 28.33
CA ASP A 655 5.78 2.27 27.07
C ASP A 655 4.96 3.54 27.31
N ILE A 656 5.16 4.53 26.44
CA ILE A 656 4.31 5.71 26.40
C ILE A 656 3.27 5.45 25.31
N THR A 657 1.99 5.50 25.66
CA THR A 657 0.90 5.27 24.71
C THR A 657 0.05 6.54 24.58
N LEU A 658 -0.22 6.93 23.34
CA LEU A 658 -1.15 7.99 23.00
C LEU A 658 -2.33 7.36 22.30
N THR A 659 -3.48 7.30 22.96
CA THR A 659 -4.71 6.76 22.38
C THR A 659 -5.63 7.89 21.97
N MET A 660 -5.97 7.90 20.69
CA MET A 660 -6.88 8.85 20.05
C MET A 660 -8.19 8.15 19.69
N ARG A 661 -9.32 8.78 19.97
CA ARG A 661 -10.64 8.23 19.61
C ARG A 661 -11.50 9.30 18.95
N LYS A 662 -12.24 8.93 17.90
CA LYS A 662 -13.22 9.86 17.32
C LYS A 662 -14.48 9.93 18.17
N ALA A 663 -15.20 11.06 18.08
CA ALA A 663 -16.47 11.26 18.75
C ALA A 663 -17.54 10.23 18.31
N GLY A 664 -18.41 9.81 19.23
CA GLY A 664 -19.49 8.84 18.98
C GLY A 664 -20.06 8.27 20.29
N SER A 665 -21.04 7.37 20.22
CA SER A 665 -21.61 6.72 21.42
C SER A 665 -21.29 5.23 21.54
N ALA A 666 -20.68 4.62 20.51
CA ALA A 666 -20.39 3.19 20.46
C ALA A 666 -19.04 2.80 21.12
N SER A 667 -18.84 1.51 21.39
CA SER A 667 -17.58 0.94 21.91
C SER A 667 -16.52 0.73 20.82
N THR A 668 -16.93 0.44 19.59
CA THR A 668 -16.11 0.13 18.42
C THR A 668 -15.97 1.36 17.52
N LYS A 669 -15.42 2.45 18.04
CA LYS A 669 -15.16 3.66 17.24
C LYS A 669 -13.83 3.57 16.50
N GLN A 670 -13.72 4.37 15.45
CA GLN A 670 -12.42 4.72 14.88
C GLN A 670 -11.49 5.22 15.98
N ASN A 671 -10.31 4.64 16.02
CA ASN A 671 -9.31 4.94 17.03
C ASN A 671 -7.92 4.72 16.44
N ALA A 672 -6.95 5.37 17.05
CA ALA A 672 -5.55 5.14 16.77
C ALA A 672 -4.76 5.12 18.08
N THR A 673 -3.69 4.35 18.13
CA THR A 673 -2.76 4.33 19.25
C THR A 673 -1.34 4.46 18.74
N ILE A 674 -0.61 5.45 19.25
CA ILE A 674 0.84 5.57 19.04
C ILE A 674 1.52 5.02 20.29
N THR A 675 2.35 3.99 20.11
CA THR A 675 3.15 3.37 21.16
C THR A 675 4.61 3.72 20.93
N ILE A 676 5.20 4.35 21.94
CA ILE A 676 6.61 4.70 22.00
C ILE A 676 7.28 3.68 22.92
N GLU A 677 8.20 2.92 22.34
CA GLU A 677 8.92 1.82 22.96
C GLU A 677 10.42 2.16 22.97
N ASP A 678 11.16 1.59 23.93
CA ASP A 678 12.61 1.75 24.07
C ASP A 678 13.11 3.20 23.91
N TYR A 679 12.88 4.03 24.93
CA TYR A 679 13.18 5.47 24.87
C TYR A 679 14.10 5.92 26.01
N THR A 680 14.78 7.04 25.76
CA THR A 680 15.65 7.69 26.74
C THR A 680 15.23 9.14 26.93
N ILE A 681 15.03 9.55 28.18
CA ILE A 681 14.76 10.95 28.53
C ILE A 681 16.05 11.75 28.35
N LYS A 682 16.09 12.56 27.29
CA LYS A 682 17.23 13.45 26.99
C LYS A 682 17.14 14.74 27.81
N LYS A 683 15.93 15.28 27.95
CA LYS A 683 15.65 16.52 28.67
C LYS A 683 14.33 16.42 29.43
N ALA A 684 14.26 17.06 30.59
CA ALA A 684 13.07 17.17 31.42
C ALA A 684 13.20 18.42 32.30
N ASP A 685 12.90 19.57 31.73
CA ASP A 685 13.02 20.86 32.41
C ASP A 685 11.75 21.12 33.22
N HIS A 686 11.90 21.21 34.54
CA HIS A 686 10.79 21.50 35.44
C HIS A 686 10.71 23.00 35.68
N GLN A 687 9.63 23.62 35.20
CA GLN A 687 9.35 25.03 35.46
C GLN A 687 8.73 25.13 36.85
N ILE A 688 9.49 25.64 37.82
CA ILE A 688 8.99 25.93 39.16
C ILE A 688 8.43 27.35 39.13
N PRO A 689 7.10 27.54 39.26
CA PRO A 689 6.52 28.87 39.24
C PRO A 689 7.00 29.68 40.45
N SER A 690 7.12 31.00 40.26
CA SER A 690 7.51 31.93 41.34
C SER A 690 6.44 32.11 42.42
N ASP A 691 5.22 31.65 42.15
CA ASP A 691 4.04 31.67 43.03
C ASP A 691 3.41 30.25 43.09
N LYS A 692 2.26 30.07 43.75
CA LYS A 692 1.51 28.81 43.95
C LYS A 692 0.91 28.19 42.66
N GLY A 693 1.59 28.31 41.53
CA GLY A 693 1.19 27.71 40.26
C GLY A 693 1.50 26.21 40.18
N PRO A 694 0.94 25.51 39.20
CA PRO A 694 1.31 24.12 38.89
C PRO A 694 2.75 24.04 38.35
N ILE A 695 3.45 22.95 38.67
CA ILE A 695 4.77 22.65 38.08
C ILE A 695 4.52 22.02 36.70
N THR A 696 5.12 22.59 35.66
CA THR A 696 5.12 22.01 34.31
C THR A 696 6.49 21.40 33.99
N ALA A 697 6.49 20.34 33.20
CA ALA A 697 7.71 19.70 32.70
C ALA A 697 7.72 19.68 31.17
N ASP A 698 8.80 20.20 30.61
CA ASP A 698 9.10 20.14 29.17
C ASP A 698 10.04 18.96 28.94
N VAL A 699 9.52 17.90 28.32
CA VAL A 699 10.22 16.61 28.19
C VAL A 699 10.62 16.38 26.74
N GLU A 700 11.86 15.97 26.52
CA GLU A 700 12.40 15.54 25.23
C GLU A 700 12.93 14.12 25.36
N LEU A 701 12.42 13.23 24.52
CA LEU A 701 12.79 11.82 24.44
C LEU A 701 13.47 11.52 23.11
N VAL A 702 14.51 10.69 23.19
CA VAL A 702 15.05 9.98 22.03
C VAL A 702 14.40 8.60 22.01
N VAL A 703 13.65 8.32 20.95
CA VAL A 703 12.88 7.10 20.78
C VAL A 703 13.64 6.16 19.85
N ARG A 704 13.61 4.85 20.14
CA ARG A 704 14.20 3.84 19.25
C ARG A 704 13.14 3.05 18.51
N HIS A 705 12.00 2.79 19.15
CA HIS A 705 10.92 2.00 18.58
C HIS A 705 9.60 2.76 18.63
N LEU A 706 8.92 2.74 17.50
CA LEU A 706 7.62 3.34 17.32
C LEU A 706 6.72 2.36 16.60
N LYS A 707 5.52 2.19 17.15
CA LYS A 707 4.44 1.45 16.55
C LYS A 707 3.19 2.30 16.58
N VAL A 708 2.47 2.35 15.47
CA VAL A 708 1.17 3.02 15.38
C VAL A 708 0.14 2.00 14.96
N THR A 709 -0.95 1.87 15.70
CA THR A 709 -2.10 1.07 15.29
C THR A 709 -3.28 1.99 15.01
N GLU A 710 -4.03 1.73 13.95
CA GLU A 710 -5.23 2.49 13.59
C GLU A 710 -6.34 1.53 13.19
N ASN A 711 -7.54 1.72 13.73
CA ASN A 711 -8.72 1.02 13.26
C ASN A 711 -9.61 1.99 12.47
N ALA A 712 -9.69 1.78 11.15
CA ALA A 712 -10.25 2.75 10.20
C ALA A 712 -11.19 2.07 9.19
N PRO A 713 -12.04 2.84 8.48
CA PRO A 713 -12.95 2.28 7.47
C PRO A 713 -12.30 2.08 6.09
N TYR A 714 -10.97 2.04 6.02
CA TYR A 714 -10.21 2.10 4.76
C TYR A 714 -9.35 0.84 4.59
N TYR A 715 -9.41 0.16 3.45
CA TYR A 715 -8.61 -1.04 3.18
C TYR A 715 -7.13 -0.76 2.98
N THR A 716 -6.82 0.34 2.29
CA THR A 716 -5.45 0.74 2.00
C THR A 716 -5.33 2.25 2.12
N MET A 717 -4.10 2.75 1.98
CA MET A 717 -3.85 4.19 1.96
C MET A 717 -4.64 4.90 0.89
#